data_AF-A0A4R3KY30-F1
#
_entry.id   AF-A0A4R3KY30-F1
#
_cell.length_a   1.000
_cell.length_b   1.000
_cell.length_c   1.000
_cell.angle_alpha   90.00
_cell.angle_beta   90.00
_cell.angle_gamma   90.00
#
_symmetry.space_group_name_H-M   'P 1'
#
loop_
_entity.id
_entity.type
_entity.pdbx_description
1 polymer ?
#
loop_
_entity_poly.entity_id
_entity_poly.type
_entity_poly.pdbx_seq_one_letter_code
_entity_poly.pdbx_strand_id
1 'polypeptide(L)'
;MNKSPLKKSVLLLAAALFFSCGKKETVYQLDPEPNSSIVFIGNSFAERLQEHNYFETLLYKSFPDRRLRVRNLAWSADEVNLRPRPLNFGTLDEHLQQQEAGIIFACFGLNEAFKGPDSLDNFKRDLESFLSHLQQQQYNGKAAPQVILVSPIAHEELGGFLPDGSAHNKNLELYAEGMEDVAGKLDIPFIDLYGPTAKLAAGADSLTTNGIHLNDKGYLQVSEVMARSLGLPAASWDGDKHSLLLRQAVAKKNQHYFYRFKAQNGEYIYGRRREWAGGQTLPEEALKIDKIVARLDSVIWAGSASDATPDMEKIREIIAFSRQYEPRPLAQNSGASPEAAREELEKAKSLFVLPEGYEIELFASELDFPVANPVAITFDPKGRMWVATMPSYPHYYPGSPPDDQLVILEDTDRDGKADKHTVFADSLYLPLGFELGQGGVYVTQAPDFVFLKDTDGDDRADSRKTLLSGFGTEDSHHTLSAYTWGPDGALYMHMGTFLHSQVETPYGPQRGAYGTTWRYEPRTMKLEPYISYPYANPWGNVFTRDGTHIIADVSTGMNYFAPPLTVAIDYPKKHMGMKDFLTAKVKPKTCGVEIISSRAFPENVQGNVLFNTFIGFQGVRQHVPREEGSGIMADETEPLLQSKDPDFRPVDLKFGPDGALYVVDWYDPIIQHGEQGFRDPLRDHTRGRIWRISYKGKPALEVTDLTQLGTSELLDRLKTYEDRERYRARVRLGALPEEEVFPALEKWLAGLDAGDPEYEHYQLEGLWVYQQFNRPEEALLGKLLEAKDAHVRAAATHVLYYWAPGISDAEEKLIALSRDPSPRVRLEAITALSHFESEASVKALLAATELPVDDYTGYALIESFKHLKPVWMEMFKNDKDFLADSPEKANYLFRPLSSEKELQVPGFIMDDPAYAKYGVAPLSEEDFKALAGVAAFDNFRKNNADLFSTATEEPAPAAPAAPAQEMGEVVIQLAALPGKMLFDKDTLVVPAGKTVSLVFDNRDQMPHNVVIVKPGSWEKVGMAADNMASGEDGYEKHFVPDLPEVLFSTPLVGASQVFQLNFTAPAQPGDYPFICSFPGHWRMMKGIIKVVK
;
A
#
# COMPACT_ATOMS: atom_id res chain seq x y z
N MET A 1 46.71 30.32 40.83
CA MET A 1 47.64 31.49 40.85
C MET A 1 48.63 31.36 39.69
N ASN A 2 48.98 32.51 39.06
CA ASN A 2 49.90 32.77 37.92
C ASN A 2 49.41 32.35 36.51
N LYS A 3 48.75 33.22 35.71
CA LYS A 3 49.18 34.40 34.89
C LYS A 3 50.04 34.02 33.65
N SER A 4 49.49 33.86 32.43
CA SER A 4 49.15 34.85 31.35
C SER A 4 50.12 34.73 30.12
N PRO A 5 49.96 35.39 28.94
CA PRO A 5 48.83 35.38 27.98
C PRO A 5 49.23 35.48 26.46
N LEU A 6 48.23 35.44 25.57
CA LEU A 6 48.03 36.22 24.31
C LEU A 6 49.02 36.24 23.10
N LYS A 7 48.45 35.82 21.94
CA LYS A 7 48.28 36.52 20.63
C LYS A 7 49.34 36.52 19.49
N LYS A 8 48.80 36.09 18.32
CA LYS A 8 48.93 36.57 16.91
C LYS A 8 49.98 35.93 15.99
N SER A 9 49.49 35.27 14.92
CA SER A 9 49.68 35.57 13.47
C SER A 9 49.18 34.35 12.65
N VAL A 10 47.91 34.25 12.26
CA VAL A 10 47.30 34.59 10.94
C VAL A 10 48.29 34.82 9.79
N LEU A 11 47.98 34.17 8.65
CA LEU A 11 48.56 34.18 7.29
C LEU A 11 49.69 33.18 7.00
N LEU A 12 49.48 32.45 5.88
CA LEU A 12 50.34 31.47 5.18
C LEU A 12 50.15 29.99 5.53
N LEU A 13 49.02 29.43 5.09
CA LEU A 13 48.97 28.05 4.57
C LEU A 13 47.76 27.90 3.63
N ALA A 14 47.74 28.74 2.60
CA ALA A 14 47.02 28.48 1.36
C ALA A 14 48.05 28.61 0.24
N ALA A 15 47.98 27.70 -0.74
CA ALA A 15 48.93 27.51 -1.85
C ALA A 15 50.14 26.63 -1.51
N ALA A 16 49.94 25.30 -1.54
CA ALA A 16 50.70 24.40 -2.41
C ALA A 16 50.37 22.94 -2.03
N LEU A 17 49.48 22.30 -2.80
CA LEU A 17 49.47 20.86 -3.11
C LEU A 17 48.24 20.53 -3.98
N PHE A 18 48.28 20.91 -5.27
CA PHE A 18 47.42 20.31 -6.31
C PHE A 18 48.13 20.40 -7.66
N PHE A 19 48.94 19.37 -7.96
CA PHE A 19 49.18 18.93 -9.33
C PHE A 19 48.85 17.44 -9.38
N SER A 20 47.56 17.15 -9.21
CA SER A 20 46.93 15.99 -9.85
C SER A 20 46.16 16.56 -11.03
N CYS A 21 46.28 15.93 -12.22
CA CYS A 21 45.53 16.31 -13.42
C CYS A 21 44.02 16.13 -13.17
N GLY A 22 43.39 17.11 -12.52
CA GLY A 22 41.94 17.21 -12.42
C GLY A 22 41.37 17.76 -13.73
N LYS A 23 40.34 17.09 -14.26
CA LYS A 23 39.47 17.61 -15.32
C LYS A 23 39.02 19.02 -14.88
N LYS A 24 39.25 20.04 -15.71
CA LYS A 24 38.84 21.42 -15.41
C LYS A 24 37.31 21.44 -15.38
N GLU A 25 36.72 21.92 -14.29
CA GLU A 25 35.27 22.03 -14.13
C GLU A 25 34.72 22.98 -15.21
N THR A 26 33.84 22.46 -16.08
CA THR A 26 33.22 23.24 -17.14
C THR A 26 32.12 24.11 -16.54
N VAL A 27 32.23 25.42 -16.68
CA VAL A 27 31.21 26.37 -16.22
C VAL A 27 30.34 26.76 -17.41
N TYR A 28 29.06 26.40 -17.34
CA TYR A 28 28.03 26.81 -18.29
C TYR A 28 27.40 28.10 -17.76
N GLN A 29 27.16 29.10 -18.60
CA GLN A 29 26.51 30.34 -18.15
C GLN A 29 24.99 30.21 -18.32
N LEU A 30 24.27 30.13 -17.21
CA LEU A 30 22.81 30.22 -17.23
C LEU A 30 22.37 31.69 -17.23
N ASP A 31 21.64 32.13 -18.26
CA ASP A 31 20.99 33.45 -18.29
C ASP A 31 19.52 33.27 -18.72
N PRO A 32 18.61 33.05 -17.75
CA PRO A 32 17.22 32.80 -18.06
C PRO A 32 16.52 34.09 -18.51
N GLU A 33 15.75 34.01 -19.60
CA GLU A 33 14.90 35.10 -20.06
C GLU A 33 13.84 35.49 -19.01
N PRO A 34 13.37 36.75 -18.99
CA PRO A 34 12.30 37.17 -18.08
C PRO A 34 11.03 36.32 -18.22
N ASN A 35 10.48 35.90 -17.08
CA ASN A 35 9.32 35.01 -16.91
C ASN A 35 9.54 33.56 -17.39
N SER A 36 10.80 33.13 -17.55
CA SER A 36 11.13 31.74 -17.86
C SER A 36 10.61 30.75 -16.79
N SER A 37 10.14 29.60 -17.25
CA SER A 37 9.76 28.47 -16.40
C SER A 37 10.89 27.44 -16.37
N ILE A 38 11.38 27.13 -15.17
CA ILE A 38 12.39 26.11 -14.88
C ILE A 38 11.69 24.89 -14.30
N VAL A 39 11.91 23.73 -14.91
CA VAL A 39 11.27 22.49 -14.50
C VAL A 39 12.31 21.41 -14.19
N PHE A 40 12.18 20.77 -13.03
CA PHE A 40 12.98 19.60 -12.67
C PHE A 40 12.24 18.31 -13.02
N ILE A 41 12.93 17.37 -13.65
CA ILE A 41 12.46 16.01 -13.92
C ILE A 41 13.55 15.02 -13.49
N GLY A 42 13.16 13.80 -13.14
CA GLY A 42 14.10 12.79 -12.71
C GLY A 42 13.66 12.04 -11.47
N ASN A 43 14.64 11.42 -10.82
CA ASN A 43 14.47 10.53 -9.68
C ASN A 43 14.40 11.25 -8.32
N SER A 44 14.60 10.52 -7.22
CA SER A 44 14.44 11.05 -5.85
C SER A 44 15.39 12.21 -5.54
N PHE A 45 16.56 12.29 -6.17
CA PHE A 45 17.44 13.46 -6.04
C PHE A 45 16.74 14.74 -6.51
N ALA A 46 16.16 14.70 -7.72
CA ALA A 46 15.45 15.85 -8.26
C ALA A 46 14.20 16.16 -7.46
N GLU A 47 13.43 15.14 -7.06
CA GLU A 47 12.20 15.33 -6.27
C GLU A 47 12.48 16.10 -4.98
N ARG A 48 13.47 15.68 -4.19
CA ARG A 48 13.76 16.25 -2.88
C ARG A 48 14.47 17.60 -2.92
N LEU A 49 14.89 18.10 -4.09
CA LEU A 49 15.30 19.51 -4.23
C LEU A 49 14.20 20.47 -3.75
N GLN A 50 12.92 20.10 -3.90
CA GLN A 50 11.78 20.90 -3.45
C GLN A 50 11.51 20.80 -1.93
N GLU A 51 12.07 19.80 -1.26
CA GLU A 51 11.98 19.65 0.20
C GLU A 51 13.05 20.50 0.89
N HIS A 52 14.26 20.50 0.33
CA HIS A 52 15.39 21.23 0.90
C HIS A 52 15.51 22.67 0.39
N ASN A 53 15.06 22.99 -0.82
CA ASN A 53 14.86 24.35 -1.34
C ASN A 53 16.11 25.23 -1.51
N TYR A 54 17.33 24.70 -1.35
CA TYR A 54 18.57 25.48 -1.46
C TYR A 54 18.82 25.99 -2.88
N PHE A 55 18.83 25.10 -3.88
CA PHE A 55 19.13 25.47 -5.26
C PHE A 55 18.11 26.46 -5.85
N GLU A 56 16.81 26.25 -5.62
CA GLU A 56 15.76 27.18 -6.04
C GLU A 56 15.95 28.57 -5.39
N THR A 57 16.36 28.63 -4.12
CA THR A 57 16.68 29.91 -3.45
C THR A 57 17.86 30.62 -4.12
N LEU A 58 18.91 29.89 -4.49
CA LEU A 58 20.08 30.45 -5.20
C LEU A 58 19.71 30.98 -6.59
N LEU A 59 18.79 30.33 -7.31
CA LEU A 59 18.25 30.83 -8.58
C LEU A 59 17.54 32.18 -8.41
N TYR A 60 16.69 32.32 -7.40
CA TYR A 60 16.00 33.58 -7.13
C TYR A 60 16.95 34.72 -6.72
N LYS A 61 17.96 34.43 -5.89
CA LYS A 61 18.98 35.44 -5.53
C LYS A 61 19.85 35.86 -6.71
N SER A 62 20.10 34.93 -7.63
CA SER A 62 20.90 35.17 -8.83
C SER A 62 20.18 36.02 -9.87
N PHE A 63 18.86 35.89 -9.94
CA PHE A 63 18.03 36.47 -10.99
C PHE A 63 16.76 37.17 -10.45
N PRO A 64 16.90 38.14 -9.51
CA PRO A 64 15.76 38.72 -8.81
C PRO A 64 14.78 39.43 -9.75
N ASP A 65 15.27 40.02 -10.84
CA ASP A 65 14.46 40.79 -11.80
C ASP A 65 13.83 39.94 -12.91
N ARG A 66 14.11 38.63 -12.95
CA ARG A 66 13.66 37.75 -14.04
C ARG A 66 12.29 37.13 -13.81
N ARG A 67 11.71 37.21 -12.60
CA ARG A 67 10.40 36.61 -12.26
C ARG A 67 10.29 35.13 -12.68
N LEU A 68 11.30 34.35 -12.34
CA LEU A 68 11.37 32.92 -12.68
C LEU A 68 10.21 32.16 -12.05
N ARG A 69 9.68 31.16 -12.76
CA ARG A 69 8.78 30.15 -12.18
C ARG A 69 9.54 28.85 -12.07
N VAL A 70 9.56 28.24 -10.90
CA VAL A 70 10.24 26.95 -10.68
C VAL A 70 9.21 25.90 -10.27
N ARG A 71 9.25 24.75 -10.95
CA ARG A 71 8.32 23.62 -10.74
C ARG A 71 9.10 22.31 -10.72
N ASN A 72 8.64 21.38 -9.90
CA ASN A 72 9.28 20.08 -9.75
C ASN A 72 8.30 18.98 -10.19
N LEU A 73 8.61 18.33 -11.31
CA LEU A 73 7.84 17.21 -11.85
C LEU A 73 8.55 15.87 -11.64
N ALA A 74 9.64 15.84 -10.86
CA ALA A 74 10.38 14.63 -10.56
C ALA A 74 9.55 13.68 -9.69
N TRP A 75 9.89 12.40 -9.77
CA TRP A 75 9.21 11.33 -9.05
C TRP A 75 10.23 10.32 -8.57
N SER A 76 10.11 9.89 -7.32
CA SER A 76 11.00 8.87 -6.75
C SER A 76 11.17 7.65 -7.65
N ALA A 77 12.41 7.17 -7.72
CA ALA A 77 12.81 6.01 -8.52
C ALA A 77 12.53 6.08 -10.03
N ASP A 78 12.27 7.27 -10.59
CA ASP A 78 12.13 7.42 -12.04
C ASP A 78 13.43 7.00 -12.76
N GLU A 79 13.23 6.26 -13.85
CA GLU A 79 14.25 5.97 -14.86
C GLU A 79 13.85 6.61 -16.18
N VAL A 80 14.80 6.81 -17.10
CA VAL A 80 14.51 7.44 -18.42
C VAL A 80 13.34 6.74 -19.14
N ASN A 81 13.34 5.41 -19.15
CA ASN A 81 12.41 4.57 -19.90
C ASN A 81 11.34 3.86 -19.04
N LEU A 82 11.41 3.96 -17.71
CA LEU A 82 10.45 3.33 -16.81
C LEU A 82 9.94 4.35 -15.78
N ARG A 83 8.73 4.86 -16.04
CA ARG A 83 8.03 5.85 -15.22
C ARG A 83 6.56 5.46 -15.01
N PRO A 84 6.29 4.38 -14.24
CA PRO A 84 4.96 4.06 -13.76
C PRO A 84 4.25 5.30 -13.24
N ARG A 85 3.01 5.51 -13.69
CA ARG A 85 2.16 6.62 -13.26
C ARG A 85 0.76 6.11 -12.95
N PRO A 86 0.04 6.82 -12.08
CA PRO A 86 -1.39 6.62 -11.93
C PRO A 86 -2.11 6.62 -13.26
N LEU A 87 -3.21 5.85 -13.34
CA LEU A 87 -4.07 5.84 -14.51
C LEU A 87 -4.58 7.26 -14.81
N ASN A 88 -4.51 7.67 -16.09
CA ASN A 88 -4.91 8.99 -16.57
C ASN A 88 -4.15 10.19 -15.97
N PHE A 89 -3.00 9.99 -15.31
CA PHE A 89 -2.21 11.08 -14.72
C PHE A 89 -1.82 12.18 -15.73
N GLY A 90 -1.54 11.76 -16.97
CA GLY A 90 -0.95 12.59 -18.00
C GLY A 90 0.49 12.14 -18.31
N THR A 91 0.93 12.46 -19.52
CA THR A 91 2.30 12.24 -19.96
C THR A 91 3.22 13.34 -19.42
N LEU A 92 4.53 13.06 -19.38
CA LEU A 92 5.50 14.08 -18.99
C LEU A 92 5.42 15.32 -19.91
N ASP A 93 5.23 15.13 -21.21
CA ASP A 93 5.13 16.22 -22.19
C ASP A 93 3.93 17.13 -21.91
N GLU A 94 2.77 16.56 -21.56
CA GLU A 94 1.60 17.34 -21.18
C GLU A 94 1.86 18.18 -19.92
N HIS A 95 2.54 17.64 -18.92
CA HIS A 95 2.89 18.41 -17.73
C HIS A 95 3.95 19.48 -18.01
N LEU A 96 4.97 19.20 -18.82
CA LEU A 96 5.96 20.19 -19.24
C LEU A 96 5.31 21.34 -20.02
N GLN A 97 4.36 21.02 -20.91
CA GLN A 97 3.54 21.99 -21.64
C GLN A 97 2.68 22.83 -20.69
N GLN A 98 2.02 22.22 -19.71
CA GLN A 98 1.23 22.92 -18.69
C GLN A 98 2.07 23.89 -17.85
N GLN A 99 3.33 23.53 -17.57
CA GLN A 99 4.26 24.41 -16.84
C GLN A 99 4.99 25.41 -17.76
N GLU A 100 4.69 25.43 -19.06
CA GLU A 100 5.36 26.28 -20.06
C GLU A 100 6.90 26.15 -19.98
N ALA A 101 7.40 24.91 -19.88
CA ALA A 101 8.82 24.64 -19.61
C ALA A 101 9.74 25.34 -20.64
N GLY A 102 10.60 26.24 -20.15
CA GLY A 102 11.62 26.92 -20.95
C GLY A 102 13.03 26.41 -20.65
N ILE A 103 13.26 25.91 -19.44
CA ILE A 103 14.52 25.30 -19.01
C ILE A 103 14.17 24.01 -18.27
N ILE A 104 14.82 22.90 -18.61
CA ILE A 104 14.56 21.58 -18.02
C ILE A 104 15.84 21.03 -17.42
N PHE A 105 15.82 20.74 -16.12
CA PHE A 105 16.85 19.97 -15.45
C PHE A 105 16.46 18.49 -15.46
N ALA A 106 17.26 17.66 -16.12
CA ALA A 106 17.06 16.22 -16.20
C ALA A 106 18.05 15.49 -15.29
N CYS A 107 17.56 14.82 -14.25
CA CYS A 107 18.37 14.10 -13.26
C CYS A 107 18.06 12.59 -13.29
N PHE A 108 18.87 11.83 -14.03
CA PHE A 108 18.71 10.38 -14.20
C PHE A 108 20.04 9.65 -13.96
N GLY A 109 20.07 8.33 -14.09
CA GLY A 109 21.29 7.53 -14.07
C GLY A 109 21.55 6.81 -12.75
N LEU A 110 21.03 7.29 -11.61
CA LEU A 110 21.22 6.62 -10.32
C LEU A 110 20.52 5.25 -10.29
N ASN A 111 19.24 5.20 -10.68
CA ASN A 111 18.47 3.96 -10.65
C ASN A 111 18.94 2.98 -11.73
N GLU A 112 19.31 3.50 -12.90
CA GLU A 112 19.77 2.70 -14.03
C GLU A 112 21.13 2.06 -13.76
N ALA A 113 21.99 2.66 -12.94
CA ALA A 113 23.32 2.15 -12.59
C ALA A 113 23.29 0.84 -11.79
N PHE A 114 22.19 0.51 -11.12
CA PHE A 114 22.00 -0.80 -10.47
C PHE A 114 21.94 -1.97 -11.47
N LYS A 115 21.64 -1.72 -12.75
CA LYS A 115 21.61 -2.75 -13.81
C LYS A 115 22.99 -3.16 -14.32
N GLY A 116 24.06 -2.51 -13.84
CA GLY A 116 25.43 -2.86 -14.16
C GLY A 116 25.90 -2.42 -15.56
N PRO A 117 27.18 -2.67 -15.88
CA PRO A 117 27.82 -2.18 -17.10
C PRO A 117 27.19 -2.72 -18.40
N ASP A 118 26.62 -3.92 -18.38
CA ASP A 118 26.00 -4.54 -19.55
C ASP A 118 24.77 -3.78 -20.06
N SER A 119 24.16 -2.94 -19.20
CA SER A 119 23.02 -2.10 -19.56
C SER A 119 23.40 -0.67 -20.00
N LEU A 120 24.67 -0.29 -19.89
CA LEU A 120 25.13 1.09 -20.12
C LEU A 120 24.84 1.59 -21.54
N ASP A 121 25.10 0.78 -22.57
CA ASP A 121 24.87 1.19 -23.96
C ASP A 121 23.39 1.41 -24.27
N ASN A 122 22.51 0.56 -23.72
CA ASN A 122 21.07 0.74 -23.83
C ASN A 122 20.63 2.02 -23.12
N PHE A 123 21.13 2.27 -21.91
CA PHE A 123 20.87 3.51 -21.18
C PHE A 123 21.30 4.76 -21.97
N LYS A 124 22.52 4.78 -22.52
CA LYS A 124 23.01 5.90 -23.34
C LYS A 124 22.11 6.17 -24.53
N ARG A 125 21.65 5.12 -25.23
CA ARG A 125 20.73 5.26 -26.36
C ARG A 125 19.37 5.81 -25.93
N ASP A 126 18.80 5.28 -24.86
CA ASP A 126 17.50 5.71 -24.35
C ASP A 126 17.55 7.16 -23.86
N LEU A 127 18.63 7.53 -23.16
CA LEU A 127 18.90 8.89 -22.70
C LEU A 127 19.08 9.86 -23.88
N GLU A 128 19.90 9.49 -24.88
CA GLU A 128 20.11 10.30 -26.09
C GLU A 128 18.79 10.55 -26.82
N SER A 129 17.98 9.50 -26.99
CA SER A 129 16.65 9.60 -27.61
C SER A 129 15.71 10.49 -26.81
N PHE A 130 15.68 10.34 -25.48
CA PHE A 130 14.80 11.11 -24.62
C PHE A 130 15.17 12.60 -24.59
N LEU A 131 16.45 12.93 -24.42
CA LEU A 131 16.90 14.33 -24.39
C LEU A 131 16.74 15.00 -25.76
N SER A 132 17.01 14.26 -26.85
CA SER A 132 16.75 14.74 -28.22
C SER A 132 15.27 15.06 -28.44
N HIS A 133 14.37 14.21 -27.90
CA HIS A 133 12.93 14.46 -27.96
C HIS A 133 12.55 15.76 -27.26
N LEU A 134 13.09 16.02 -26.06
CA LEU A 134 12.83 17.27 -25.32
C LEU A 134 13.30 18.51 -26.10
N GLN A 135 14.47 18.47 -26.75
CA GLN A 135 15.00 19.57 -27.56
C GLN A 135 14.17 19.87 -28.83
N GLN A 136 13.30 18.95 -29.24
CA GLN A 136 12.42 19.13 -30.40
C GLN A 136 11.04 19.68 -30.05
N GLN A 137 10.69 19.73 -28.75
CA GLN A 137 9.41 20.25 -28.30
C GLN A 137 9.41 21.77 -28.16
N GLN A 138 8.23 22.38 -28.04
CA GLN A 138 8.06 23.81 -27.78
C GLN A 138 7.06 24.05 -26.66
N TYR A 139 7.39 23.56 -25.46
CA TYR A 139 6.46 23.57 -24.31
C TYR A 139 5.98 24.97 -23.90
N ASN A 140 6.76 26.02 -24.14
CA ASN A 140 6.36 27.40 -23.86
C ASN A 140 5.62 28.09 -25.03
N GLY A 141 5.36 27.35 -26.14
CA GLY A 141 4.74 27.85 -27.36
C GLY A 141 5.60 28.79 -28.21
N LYS A 142 6.89 28.94 -27.89
CA LYS A 142 7.80 29.91 -28.54
C LYS A 142 9.09 29.27 -29.06
N ALA A 143 9.77 28.49 -28.23
CA ALA A 143 11.09 27.96 -28.52
C ALA A 143 11.31 26.60 -27.84
N ALA A 144 12.31 25.87 -28.32
CA ALA A 144 12.75 24.65 -27.66
C ALA A 144 13.28 24.94 -26.24
N PRO A 145 13.04 24.04 -25.27
CA PRO A 145 13.57 24.22 -23.93
C PRO A 145 15.10 24.09 -23.93
N GLN A 146 15.76 24.87 -23.08
CA GLN A 146 17.16 24.62 -22.71
C GLN A 146 17.19 23.41 -21.78
N VAL A 147 17.73 22.29 -22.24
CA VAL A 147 17.89 21.07 -21.43
C VAL A 147 19.25 21.09 -20.75
N ILE A 148 19.29 20.79 -19.45
CA ILE A 148 20.49 20.68 -18.63
C ILE A 148 20.49 19.29 -18.01
N LEU A 149 21.51 18.49 -18.32
CA LEU A 149 21.67 17.15 -17.78
C LEU A 149 22.47 17.20 -16.48
N VAL A 150 22.01 16.52 -15.44
CA VAL A 150 22.67 16.45 -14.14
C VAL A 150 23.01 14.99 -13.85
N SER A 151 24.27 14.71 -13.57
CA SER A 151 24.72 13.36 -13.22
C SER A 151 24.15 12.90 -11.87
N PRO A 152 24.12 11.59 -11.58
CA PRO A 152 23.86 11.11 -10.23
C PRO A 152 24.97 11.52 -9.27
N ILE A 153 24.69 11.45 -7.96
CA ILE A 153 25.71 11.55 -6.90
C ILE A 153 26.43 10.20 -6.72
N ALA A 154 27.56 10.20 -6.02
CA ALA A 154 28.22 8.99 -5.55
C ALA A 154 27.43 8.32 -4.40
N HIS A 155 27.53 6.99 -4.32
CA HIS A 155 27.06 6.21 -3.18
C HIS A 155 28.06 6.38 -2.02
N GLU A 156 27.64 7.04 -0.94
CA GLU A 156 28.46 7.23 0.26
C GLU A 156 28.53 5.95 1.09
N GLU A 157 29.74 5.50 1.42
CA GLU A 157 29.96 4.35 2.32
C GLU A 157 29.70 4.74 3.77
N LEU A 158 28.49 4.45 4.27
CA LEU A 158 28.13 4.71 5.67
C LEU A 158 28.54 3.56 6.62
N GLY A 159 28.83 2.38 6.08
CA GLY A 159 29.10 1.18 6.85
C GLY A 159 27.88 0.66 7.64
N GLY A 160 28.13 -0.13 8.69
CA GLY A 160 27.07 -0.76 9.47
C GLY A 160 26.34 -1.85 8.68
N PHE A 161 25.01 -1.78 8.66
CA PHE A 161 24.13 -2.75 7.98
C PHE A 161 23.65 -2.30 6.59
N LEU A 162 24.07 -1.11 6.15
CA LEU A 162 23.77 -0.62 4.80
C LEU A 162 24.66 -1.31 3.76
N PRO A 163 24.24 -1.38 2.49
CA PRO A 163 25.01 -2.08 1.47
C PRO A 163 26.34 -1.37 1.19
N ASP A 164 27.37 -2.16 0.86
CA ASP A 164 28.65 -1.66 0.32
C ASP A 164 28.39 -1.00 -1.05
N GLY A 165 28.65 0.30 -1.12
CA GLY A 165 28.44 1.12 -2.31
C GLY A 165 29.51 0.98 -3.39
N SER A 166 30.59 0.23 -3.18
CA SER A 166 31.76 0.20 -4.07
C SER A 166 31.45 -0.34 -5.46
N ALA A 167 30.63 -1.39 -5.56
CA ALA A 167 30.15 -1.93 -6.82
C ALA A 167 29.24 -0.93 -7.54
N HIS A 168 28.32 -0.30 -6.80
CA HIS A 168 27.42 0.70 -7.35
C HIS A 168 28.20 1.95 -7.81
N ASN A 169 29.20 2.41 -7.07
CA ASN A 169 30.03 3.56 -7.41
C ASN A 169 30.82 3.37 -8.71
N LYS A 170 31.29 2.14 -9.00
CA LYS A 170 31.92 1.83 -10.29
C LYS A 170 30.91 2.00 -11.43
N ASN A 171 29.68 1.56 -11.22
CA ASN A 171 28.63 1.75 -12.23
C ASN A 171 28.24 3.22 -12.35
N LEU A 172 28.06 3.94 -11.24
CA LEU A 172 27.72 5.37 -11.22
C LEU A 172 28.76 6.23 -11.96
N GLU A 173 30.06 5.91 -11.81
CA GLU A 173 31.13 6.57 -12.57
C GLU A 173 30.94 6.37 -14.08
N LEU A 174 30.78 5.11 -14.52
CA LEU A 174 30.57 4.76 -15.93
C LEU A 174 29.29 5.39 -16.51
N TYR A 175 28.23 5.44 -15.72
CA TYR A 175 26.96 6.05 -16.12
C TYR A 175 27.08 7.58 -16.18
N ALA A 176 27.76 8.23 -15.24
CA ALA A 176 28.03 9.66 -15.28
C ALA A 176 28.90 10.05 -16.50
N GLU A 177 29.92 9.26 -16.82
CA GLU A 177 30.73 9.43 -18.04
C GLU A 177 29.87 9.23 -19.30
N GLY A 178 29.03 8.19 -19.33
CA GLY A 178 28.10 7.93 -20.43
C GLY A 178 27.08 9.05 -20.63
N MET A 179 26.64 9.70 -19.54
CA MET A 179 25.77 10.88 -19.57
C MET A 179 26.52 12.10 -20.11
N GLU A 180 27.77 12.32 -19.71
CA GLU A 180 28.61 13.41 -20.24
C GLU A 180 28.83 13.25 -21.75
N ASP A 181 29.08 12.03 -22.23
CA ASP A 181 29.19 11.72 -23.67
C ASP A 181 27.92 12.10 -24.43
N VAL A 182 26.75 11.71 -23.91
CA VAL A 182 25.45 12.02 -24.54
C VAL A 182 25.20 13.52 -24.54
N ALA A 183 25.48 14.20 -23.43
CA ALA A 183 25.35 15.66 -23.35
C ALA A 183 26.23 16.38 -24.37
N GLY A 184 27.49 15.93 -24.52
CA GLY A 184 28.42 16.46 -25.50
C GLY A 184 27.97 16.24 -26.95
N LYS A 185 27.36 15.09 -27.26
CA LYS A 185 26.78 14.83 -28.60
C LYS A 185 25.58 15.74 -28.92
N LEU A 186 24.76 16.03 -27.93
CA LEU A 186 23.54 16.84 -28.08
C LEU A 186 23.77 18.34 -27.86
N ASP A 187 25.02 18.75 -27.56
CA ASP A 187 25.41 20.12 -27.25
C ASP A 187 24.56 20.74 -26.12
N ILE A 188 24.33 19.97 -25.05
CA ILE A 188 23.61 20.43 -23.86
C ILE A 188 24.54 20.56 -22.65
N PRO A 189 24.29 21.51 -21.73
CA PRO A 189 25.01 21.59 -20.46
C PRO A 189 24.94 20.31 -19.63
N PHE A 190 26.08 19.90 -19.07
CA PHE A 190 26.20 18.76 -18.16
C PHE A 190 26.78 19.19 -16.82
N ILE A 191 26.05 18.93 -15.73
CA ILE A 191 26.50 19.17 -14.36
C ILE A 191 26.95 17.84 -13.74
N ASP A 192 28.24 17.71 -13.47
CA ASP A 192 28.81 16.56 -12.76
C ASP A 192 28.63 16.72 -11.24
N LEU A 193 27.78 15.88 -10.66
CA LEU A 193 27.63 15.72 -9.22
C LEU A 193 28.38 14.51 -8.68
N TYR A 194 28.67 13.50 -9.50
CA TYR A 194 29.36 12.29 -9.08
C TYR A 194 30.78 12.62 -8.60
N GLY A 195 31.56 13.31 -9.44
CA GLY A 195 32.95 13.66 -9.13
C GLY A 195 33.13 14.46 -7.82
N PRO A 196 32.35 15.53 -7.60
CA PRO A 196 32.37 16.27 -6.34
C PRO A 196 31.91 15.46 -5.13
N THR A 197 30.81 14.73 -5.23
CA THR A 197 30.27 13.97 -4.09
C THR A 197 31.13 12.77 -3.71
N ALA A 198 31.76 12.10 -4.68
CA ALA A 198 32.74 11.03 -4.43
C ALA A 198 33.94 11.52 -3.59
N LYS A 199 34.38 12.76 -3.80
CA LYS A 199 35.47 13.38 -3.01
C LYS A 199 35.01 13.82 -1.62
N LEU A 200 33.77 14.31 -1.52
CA LEU A 200 33.22 14.83 -0.26
C LEU A 200 32.81 13.70 0.70
N ALA A 201 32.35 12.56 0.16
CA ALA A 201 32.03 11.34 0.92
C ALA A 201 33.25 10.75 1.67
N ALA A 202 34.48 11.15 1.32
CA ALA A 202 35.69 10.78 2.05
C ALA A 202 35.94 11.64 3.32
N GLY A 203 35.04 12.58 3.65
CA GLY A 203 35.09 13.42 4.84
C GLY A 203 34.55 12.75 6.11
N ALA A 204 34.67 13.43 7.25
CA ALA A 204 34.24 12.89 8.57
C ALA A 204 32.73 12.99 8.84
N ASP A 205 32.01 13.84 8.10
CA ASP A 205 30.58 14.10 8.27
C ASP A 205 29.80 13.59 7.05
N SER A 206 28.79 12.75 7.27
CA SER A 206 27.99 12.18 6.18
C SER A 206 27.15 13.22 5.41
N LEU A 207 27.05 13.03 4.09
CA LEU A 207 26.18 13.82 3.20
C LEU A 207 24.83 13.17 2.91
N THR A 208 24.68 11.90 3.21
CA THR A 208 23.48 11.12 2.94
C THR A 208 22.83 10.61 4.23
N THR A 209 21.65 10.00 4.12
CA THR A 209 20.97 9.33 5.23
C THR A 209 21.05 7.82 5.17
N ASN A 210 21.36 7.27 3.99
CA ASN A 210 21.43 5.84 3.70
C ASN A 210 22.38 5.48 2.53
N GLY A 211 23.37 6.35 2.24
CA GLY A 211 24.34 6.15 1.18
C GLY A 211 23.96 6.79 -0.16
N ILE A 212 22.68 6.89 -0.50
CA ILE A 212 22.25 7.44 -1.81
C ILE A 212 21.27 8.62 -1.72
N HIS A 213 20.60 8.81 -0.57
CA HIS A 213 19.71 9.97 -0.38
C HIS A 213 20.41 11.05 0.43
N LEU A 214 20.61 12.22 -0.15
CA LEU A 214 21.21 13.36 0.53
C LEU A 214 20.40 13.77 1.77
N ASN A 215 21.12 14.14 2.83
CA ASN A 215 20.56 14.86 3.97
C ASN A 215 20.55 16.39 3.69
N ASP A 216 20.11 17.23 4.64
CA ASP A 216 20.04 18.68 4.43
C ASP A 216 21.39 19.33 4.09
N LYS A 217 22.48 18.85 4.71
CA LYS A 217 23.85 19.30 4.39
C LYS A 217 24.25 18.86 2.98
N GLY A 218 23.93 17.62 2.59
CA GLY A 218 24.18 17.11 1.25
C GLY A 218 23.49 17.94 0.17
N TYR A 219 22.19 18.25 0.35
CA TYR A 219 21.45 19.10 -0.58
C TYR A 219 21.99 20.53 -0.64
N LEU A 220 22.43 21.08 0.48
CA LEU A 220 23.10 22.38 0.50
C LEU A 220 24.36 22.36 -0.38
N GLN A 221 25.26 21.40 -0.14
CA GLN A 221 26.54 21.33 -0.86
C GLN A 221 26.35 21.08 -2.37
N VAL A 222 25.47 20.14 -2.72
CA VAL A 222 25.17 19.84 -4.13
C VAL A 222 24.51 21.04 -4.81
N SER A 223 23.63 21.79 -4.13
CA SER A 223 23.03 23.01 -4.67
C SER A 223 24.09 24.07 -5.01
N GLU A 224 25.14 24.21 -4.20
CA GLU A 224 26.24 25.13 -4.52
C GLU A 224 27.11 24.62 -5.68
N VAL A 225 27.33 23.31 -5.79
CA VAL A 225 28.03 22.71 -6.95
C VAL A 225 27.26 23.01 -8.23
N MET A 226 25.94 22.77 -8.23
CA MET A 226 25.06 23.11 -9.36
C MET A 226 25.13 24.60 -9.69
N ALA A 227 25.06 25.47 -8.68
CA ALA A 227 25.10 26.92 -8.87
C ALA A 227 26.45 27.40 -9.45
N ARG A 228 27.58 26.85 -8.98
CA ARG A 228 28.91 27.14 -9.54
C ARG A 228 29.06 26.62 -10.97
N SER A 229 28.58 25.41 -11.25
CA SER A 229 28.60 24.81 -12.59
C SER A 229 27.81 25.62 -13.61
N LEU A 230 26.80 26.36 -13.14
CA LEU A 230 25.95 27.24 -13.96
C LEU A 230 26.37 28.71 -13.95
N GLY A 231 27.51 29.04 -13.33
CA GLY A 231 28.02 30.41 -13.28
C GLY A 231 27.08 31.39 -12.57
N LEU A 232 26.25 30.91 -11.64
CA LEU A 232 25.25 31.75 -10.98
C LEU A 232 25.91 32.90 -10.20
N PRO A 233 25.39 34.14 -10.29
CA PRO A 233 25.85 35.25 -9.47
C PRO A 233 25.84 34.95 -7.95
N ALA A 234 24.83 34.23 -7.47
CA ALA A 234 24.77 33.71 -6.11
C ALA A 234 25.07 32.20 -6.12
N ALA A 235 26.35 31.85 -6.10
CA ALA A 235 26.82 30.46 -6.18
C ALA A 235 27.18 29.81 -4.81
N SER A 236 26.89 30.48 -3.70
CA SER A 236 27.18 29.96 -2.35
C SER A 236 26.13 30.41 -1.35
N TRP A 237 25.88 29.58 -0.35
CA TRP A 237 24.91 29.85 0.69
C TRP A 237 25.51 30.70 1.81
N ASP A 238 24.98 31.90 2.01
CA ASP A 238 25.44 32.83 3.05
C ASP A 238 24.76 32.61 4.42
N GLY A 239 23.64 31.87 4.47
CA GLY A 239 22.86 31.62 5.68
C GLY A 239 22.28 32.87 6.33
N ASP A 240 22.22 33.99 5.61
CA ASP A 240 21.71 35.24 6.16
C ASP A 240 20.18 35.21 6.35
N LYS A 241 19.65 36.23 7.04
CA LYS A 241 18.20 36.33 7.30
C LYS A 241 17.38 36.37 6.01
N HIS A 242 17.92 36.97 4.94
CA HIS A 242 17.23 37.08 3.65
C HIS A 242 17.10 35.71 2.99
N SER A 243 18.20 34.95 2.89
CA SER A 243 18.25 33.58 2.38
C SER A 243 17.33 32.63 3.17
N LEU A 244 17.32 32.74 4.50
CA LEU A 244 16.45 31.92 5.34
C LEU A 244 14.96 32.20 5.09
N LEU A 245 14.56 33.48 5.04
CA LEU A 245 13.17 33.86 4.76
C LEU A 245 12.75 33.51 3.33
N LEU A 246 13.65 33.70 2.35
CA LEU A 246 13.41 33.32 0.96
C LEU A 246 13.21 31.81 0.83
N ARG A 247 14.09 31.00 1.42
CA ARG A 247 13.95 29.54 1.46
C ARG A 247 12.64 29.10 2.12
N GLN A 248 12.23 29.75 3.22
CA GLN A 248 10.93 29.47 3.87
C GLN A 248 9.74 29.79 2.95
N ALA A 249 9.79 30.91 2.23
CA ALA A 249 8.75 31.26 1.25
C ALA A 249 8.68 30.25 0.09
N VAL A 250 9.85 29.83 -0.42
CA VAL A 250 9.97 28.79 -1.45
C VAL A 250 9.42 27.45 -0.94
N ALA A 251 9.76 27.04 0.28
CA ALA A 251 9.24 25.82 0.88
C ALA A 251 7.70 25.81 0.97
N LYS A 252 7.07 26.94 1.35
CA LYS A 252 5.60 27.05 1.36
C LYS A 252 5.00 26.96 -0.04
N LYS A 253 5.63 27.55 -1.06
CA LYS A 253 5.21 27.40 -2.46
C LYS A 253 5.33 25.96 -2.95
N ASN A 254 6.47 25.31 -2.69
CA ASN A 254 6.73 23.92 -3.10
C ASN A 254 5.78 22.93 -2.41
N GLN A 255 5.51 23.09 -1.12
CA GLN A 255 4.52 22.26 -0.41
C GLN A 255 3.14 22.28 -1.09
N HIS A 256 2.64 23.46 -1.47
CA HIS A 256 1.34 23.56 -2.14
C HIS A 256 1.37 23.02 -3.57
N TYR A 257 2.46 23.25 -4.30
CA TYR A 257 2.62 22.66 -5.62
C TYR A 257 2.70 21.13 -5.56
N PHE A 258 3.36 20.58 -4.54
CA PHE A 258 3.42 19.15 -4.30
C PHE A 258 2.04 18.55 -4.07
N TYR A 259 1.21 19.15 -3.20
CA TYR A 259 -0.18 18.72 -3.03
C TYR A 259 -1.03 18.83 -4.31
N ARG A 260 -0.63 19.69 -5.24
CA ARG A 260 -1.29 19.83 -6.54
C ARG A 260 -0.82 18.79 -7.57
N PHE A 261 0.47 18.48 -7.60
CA PHE A 261 1.08 17.59 -8.58
C PHE A 261 0.97 16.12 -8.15
N LYS A 262 1.28 15.83 -6.88
CA LYS A 262 1.16 14.53 -6.22
C LYS A 262 0.07 14.59 -5.15
N ALA A 263 -1.16 14.86 -5.60
CA ALA A 263 -2.31 14.94 -4.72
C ALA A 263 -2.63 13.58 -4.09
N GLN A 264 -3.06 13.60 -2.83
CA GLN A 264 -3.79 12.48 -2.25
C GLN A 264 -5.14 12.33 -2.97
N ASN A 265 -5.67 11.12 -3.05
CA ASN A 265 -6.91 10.81 -3.77
C ASN A 265 -6.84 11.17 -5.27
N GLY A 266 -5.66 11.00 -5.89
CA GLY A 266 -5.46 11.20 -7.34
C GLY A 266 -6.45 10.45 -8.25
N GLU A 267 -6.94 9.29 -7.83
CA GLU A 267 -7.96 8.49 -8.53
C GLU A 267 -9.28 9.27 -8.73
N TYR A 268 -9.56 10.24 -7.84
CA TYR A 268 -10.73 11.13 -7.88
C TYR A 268 -10.45 12.46 -8.60
N ILE A 269 -9.20 12.74 -8.95
CA ILE A 269 -8.81 13.95 -9.69
C ILE A 269 -8.68 13.65 -11.18
N TYR A 270 -7.97 12.59 -11.51
CA TYR A 270 -7.68 12.20 -12.88
C TYR A 270 -8.03 10.73 -13.20
N GLY A 271 -8.11 9.85 -12.19
CA GLY A 271 -8.38 8.42 -12.38
C GLY A 271 -9.82 8.06 -12.72
N ARG A 272 -10.18 6.79 -12.54
CA ARG A 272 -11.51 6.24 -12.92
C ARG A 272 -12.64 6.78 -12.05
N ARG A 273 -12.32 7.22 -10.84
CA ARG A 273 -13.29 7.73 -9.86
C ARG A 273 -13.51 9.24 -9.96
N ARG A 274 -12.94 9.90 -10.96
CA ARG A 274 -13.10 11.34 -11.19
C ARG A 274 -14.56 11.81 -11.24
N GLU A 275 -15.44 11.03 -11.88
CA GLU A 275 -16.85 11.39 -12.05
C GLU A 275 -17.73 10.98 -10.86
N TRP A 276 -17.16 10.31 -9.84
CA TRP A 276 -17.89 9.94 -8.62
C TRP A 276 -18.16 11.19 -7.76
N ALA A 277 -19.10 11.09 -6.82
CA ALA A 277 -19.47 12.21 -5.95
C ALA A 277 -18.25 12.84 -5.24
N GLY A 278 -17.29 12.03 -4.78
CA GLY A 278 -16.03 12.50 -4.20
C GLY A 278 -15.16 13.31 -5.17
N GLY A 279 -15.12 12.92 -6.44
CA GLY A 279 -14.30 13.56 -7.48
C GLY A 279 -14.88 14.85 -8.05
N GLN A 280 -16.18 15.13 -7.87
CA GLN A 280 -16.82 16.33 -8.43
C GLN A 280 -16.25 17.66 -7.91
N THR A 281 -15.70 17.69 -6.70
CA THR A 281 -15.21 18.93 -6.06
C THR A 281 -13.69 19.14 -6.19
N LEU A 282 -12.91 18.06 -6.34
CA LEU A 282 -11.46 18.13 -6.30
C LEU A 282 -10.82 18.89 -7.48
N PRO A 283 -11.34 18.83 -8.73
CA PRO A 283 -10.80 19.63 -9.82
C PRO A 283 -10.87 21.15 -9.56
N GLU A 284 -11.95 21.64 -8.94
CA GLU A 284 -12.06 23.06 -8.58
C GLU A 284 -11.09 23.43 -7.44
N GLU A 285 -10.89 22.53 -6.49
CA GLU A 285 -9.91 22.69 -5.41
C GLU A 285 -8.47 22.72 -5.93
N ALA A 286 -8.14 21.88 -6.91
CA ALA A 286 -6.86 21.89 -7.59
C ALA A 286 -6.56 23.26 -8.24
N LEU A 287 -7.56 23.88 -8.87
CA LEU A 287 -7.44 25.24 -9.42
C LEU A 287 -7.26 26.32 -8.34
N LYS A 288 -7.77 26.11 -7.12
CA LYS A 288 -7.50 27.02 -5.99
C LYS A 288 -6.03 26.92 -5.58
N ILE A 289 -5.47 25.71 -5.54
CA ILE A 289 -4.06 25.50 -5.23
C ILE A 289 -3.17 26.16 -6.30
N ASP A 290 -3.52 26.06 -7.59
CA ASP A 290 -2.80 26.73 -8.68
C ASP A 290 -2.74 28.26 -8.45
N LYS A 291 -3.84 28.87 -7.98
CA LYS A 291 -3.89 30.30 -7.62
C LYS A 291 -3.05 30.63 -6.39
N ILE A 292 -3.01 29.76 -5.38
CA ILE A 292 -2.13 29.93 -4.20
C ILE A 292 -0.68 29.95 -4.65
N VAL A 293 -0.25 28.95 -5.43
CA VAL A 293 1.12 28.83 -5.94
C VAL A 293 1.51 30.08 -6.74
N ALA A 294 0.67 30.53 -7.67
CA ALA A 294 0.94 31.73 -8.47
C ALA A 294 1.04 33.03 -7.64
N ARG A 295 0.24 33.14 -6.56
CA ARG A 295 0.33 34.28 -5.63
C ARG A 295 1.58 34.21 -4.76
N LEU A 296 2.01 33.02 -4.36
CA LEU A 296 3.25 32.81 -3.62
C LEU A 296 4.48 33.12 -4.49
N ASP A 297 4.48 32.73 -5.76
CA ASP A 297 5.53 33.14 -6.72
C ASP A 297 5.68 34.67 -6.73
N SER A 298 4.56 35.41 -6.74
CA SER A 298 4.59 36.88 -6.72
C SER A 298 5.21 37.47 -5.44
N VAL A 299 5.05 36.80 -4.29
CA VAL A 299 5.69 37.23 -3.03
C VAL A 299 7.18 36.91 -3.06
N ILE A 300 7.55 35.75 -3.58
CA ILE A 300 8.95 35.35 -3.77
C ILE A 300 9.66 36.36 -4.67
N TRP A 301 9.11 36.68 -5.85
CA TRP A 301 9.71 37.67 -6.77
C TRP A 301 9.94 39.03 -6.13
N ALA A 302 8.96 39.53 -5.37
CA ALA A 302 9.08 40.80 -4.66
C ALA A 302 10.13 40.75 -3.53
N GLY A 303 10.34 39.58 -2.93
CA GLY A 303 11.29 39.33 -1.86
C GLY A 303 12.68 38.87 -2.31
N SER A 304 12.90 38.58 -3.59
CA SER A 304 14.17 38.05 -4.10
C SER A 304 15.30 39.08 -4.21
N ALA A 305 14.97 40.37 -4.34
CA ALA A 305 15.97 41.44 -4.41
C ALA A 305 16.77 41.52 -3.10
N SER A 306 18.07 41.84 -3.19
CA SER A 306 18.99 41.83 -2.04
C SER A 306 18.66 42.83 -0.93
N ASP A 307 17.88 43.86 -1.23
CA ASP A 307 17.40 44.88 -0.29
C ASP A 307 15.93 44.67 0.14
N ALA A 308 15.31 43.56 -0.26
CA ALA A 308 13.96 43.16 0.09
C ALA A 308 13.95 41.85 0.89
N THR A 309 12.80 41.51 1.48
CA THR A 309 12.55 40.19 2.07
C THR A 309 11.13 39.76 1.75
N PRO A 310 10.86 38.45 1.57
CA PRO A 310 9.48 37.97 1.40
C PRO A 310 8.58 38.40 2.57
N ASP A 311 7.37 38.84 2.24
CA ASP A 311 6.36 39.19 3.23
C ASP A 311 5.69 37.93 3.78
N MET A 312 6.16 37.47 4.93
CA MET A 312 5.67 36.26 5.58
C MET A 312 4.22 36.39 6.07
N GLU A 313 3.75 37.59 6.40
CA GLU A 313 2.33 37.80 6.74
C GLU A 313 1.46 37.63 5.50
N LYS A 314 1.87 38.22 4.38
CA LYS A 314 1.16 38.04 3.12
C LYS A 314 1.13 36.59 2.67
N ILE A 315 2.19 35.81 2.91
CA ILE A 315 2.17 34.35 2.68
C ILE A 315 1.10 33.68 3.53
N ARG A 316 1.05 33.98 4.83
CA ARG A 316 0.00 33.49 5.72
C ARG A 316 -1.40 33.88 5.23
N GLU A 317 -1.59 35.13 4.83
CA GLU A 317 -2.86 35.63 4.29
C GLU A 317 -3.26 34.94 2.99
N ILE A 318 -2.32 34.70 2.07
CA ILE A 318 -2.58 33.98 0.80
C ILE A 318 -3.10 32.57 1.09
N ILE A 319 -2.45 31.86 2.00
CA ILE A 319 -2.81 30.48 2.40
C ILE A 319 -4.12 30.47 3.19
N ALA A 320 -4.30 31.41 4.12
CA ALA A 320 -5.50 31.51 4.95
C ALA A 320 -6.73 31.97 4.17
N PHE A 321 -6.59 32.83 3.16
CA PHE A 321 -7.70 33.33 2.34
C PHE A 321 -8.39 32.21 1.55
N SER A 322 -7.70 31.10 1.27
CA SER A 322 -8.32 29.91 0.67
C SER A 322 -9.16 29.08 1.63
N ARG A 323 -9.13 29.34 2.94
CA ARG A 323 -9.95 28.63 3.94
C ARG A 323 -11.42 29.00 3.75
N GLN A 324 -12.15 28.14 3.05
CA GLN A 324 -13.61 28.22 2.96
C GLN A 324 -14.32 27.47 4.09
N TYR A 325 -13.57 26.71 4.89
CA TYR A 325 -14.07 25.94 6.01
C TYR A 325 -13.06 26.02 7.16
N GLU A 326 -13.49 26.57 8.29
CA GLU A 326 -12.83 26.30 9.56
C GLU A 326 -13.41 24.98 10.07
N PRO A 327 -12.59 23.93 10.30
CA PRO A 327 -13.01 22.83 11.15
C PRO A 327 -13.47 23.47 12.46
N ARG A 328 -14.75 23.28 12.82
CA ARG A 328 -15.23 23.82 14.09
C ARG A 328 -14.36 23.22 15.19
N PRO A 329 -13.81 24.03 16.10
CA PRO A 329 -12.98 23.50 17.19
C PRO A 329 -13.76 22.40 17.92
N LEU A 330 -13.06 21.31 18.28
CA LEU A 330 -13.60 20.12 18.98
C LEU A 330 -14.52 20.49 20.16
N ALA A 331 -14.26 21.63 20.81
CA ALA A 331 -15.07 22.12 21.93
C ALA A 331 -16.44 22.74 21.55
N GLN A 332 -16.79 22.89 20.27
CA GLN A 332 -18.02 23.58 19.82
C GLN A 332 -18.99 22.74 18.99
N ASN A 333 -18.74 21.44 18.82
CA ASN A 333 -19.67 20.54 18.12
C ASN A 333 -20.06 19.35 18.99
N SER A 334 -20.86 19.63 20.00
CA SER A 334 -22.27 19.35 19.79
C SER A 334 -23.02 20.58 20.30
N GLY A 335 -24.18 20.92 19.74
CA GLY A 335 -25.12 21.77 20.49
C GLY A 335 -25.60 21.10 21.79
N ALA A 336 -25.06 19.91 22.11
CA ALA A 336 -25.36 19.10 23.26
C ALA A 336 -24.39 19.45 24.39
N SER A 337 -24.92 19.48 25.61
CA SER A 337 -24.09 19.67 26.79
C SER A 337 -23.24 18.41 27.04
N PRO A 338 -22.18 18.48 27.87
CA PRO A 338 -21.43 17.30 28.29
C PRO A 338 -22.32 16.17 28.82
N GLU A 339 -23.46 16.50 29.45
CA GLU A 339 -24.46 15.52 29.86
C GLU A 339 -25.11 14.79 28.68
N ALA A 340 -25.48 15.51 27.62
CA ALA A 340 -26.07 14.91 26.43
C ALA A 340 -25.06 14.04 25.66
N ALA A 341 -23.78 14.42 25.62
CA ALA A 341 -22.72 13.58 25.07
C ALA A 341 -22.52 12.29 25.89
N ARG A 342 -22.57 12.38 27.23
CA ARG A 342 -22.56 11.18 28.10
C ARG A 342 -23.78 10.29 27.87
N GLU A 343 -24.96 10.87 27.72
CA GLU A 343 -26.18 10.11 27.39
C GLU A 343 -26.06 9.39 26.03
N GLU A 344 -25.43 10.02 25.03
CA GLU A 344 -25.13 9.39 23.75
C GLU A 344 -24.19 8.19 23.91
N LEU A 345 -23.11 8.33 24.67
CA LEU A 345 -22.15 7.25 24.93
C LEU A 345 -22.78 6.07 25.68
N GLU A 346 -23.60 6.34 26.71
CA GLU A 346 -24.35 5.31 27.43
C GLU A 346 -25.39 4.62 26.52
N LYS A 347 -26.04 5.37 25.64
CA LYS A 347 -26.93 4.81 24.62
C LYS A 347 -26.15 3.91 23.66
N ALA A 348 -25.02 4.35 23.13
CA ALA A 348 -24.17 3.53 22.26
C ALA A 348 -23.74 2.23 22.97
N LYS A 349 -23.29 2.32 24.22
CA LYS A 349 -22.96 1.17 25.08
C LYS A 349 -24.13 0.19 25.21
N SER A 350 -25.36 0.69 25.39
CA SER A 350 -26.56 -0.14 25.52
C SER A 350 -26.98 -0.88 24.24
N LEU A 351 -26.45 -0.47 23.08
CA LEU A 351 -26.73 -1.09 21.78
C LEU A 351 -25.77 -2.25 21.46
N PHE A 352 -24.75 -2.48 22.29
CA PHE A 352 -23.85 -3.61 22.14
C PHE A 352 -24.48 -4.90 22.65
N VAL A 353 -24.23 -5.97 21.91
CA VAL A 353 -24.58 -7.35 22.23
C VAL A 353 -23.28 -8.15 22.24
N LEU A 354 -23.01 -8.83 23.35
CA LEU A 354 -21.83 -9.67 23.55
C LEU A 354 -22.26 -11.06 24.03
N PRO A 355 -21.45 -12.11 23.81
CA PRO A 355 -21.68 -13.43 24.39
C PRO A 355 -21.70 -13.39 25.92
N GLU A 356 -22.28 -14.42 26.53
CA GLU A 356 -22.37 -14.53 27.99
C GLU A 356 -20.97 -14.47 28.65
N GLY A 357 -20.86 -13.65 29.70
CA GLY A 357 -19.64 -13.47 30.47
C GLY A 357 -18.76 -12.30 30.02
N TYR A 358 -18.92 -11.79 28.81
CA TYR A 358 -18.17 -10.60 28.37
C TYR A 358 -18.80 -9.30 28.86
N GLU A 359 -17.96 -8.29 29.07
CA GLU A 359 -18.32 -6.91 29.39
C GLU A 359 -17.59 -5.96 28.45
N ILE A 360 -18.26 -4.86 28.09
CA ILE A 360 -17.67 -3.77 27.31
C ILE A 360 -17.76 -2.48 28.12
N GLU A 361 -16.65 -1.75 28.19
CA GLU A 361 -16.53 -0.45 28.87
C GLU A 361 -15.92 0.57 27.92
N LEU A 362 -16.25 1.85 28.11
CA LEU A 362 -15.63 2.93 27.34
C LEU A 362 -14.24 3.20 27.93
N PHE A 363 -13.19 3.07 27.11
CA PHE A 363 -11.82 3.40 27.51
C PHE A 363 -11.50 4.88 27.27
N ALA A 364 -11.83 5.40 26.09
CA ALA A 364 -11.60 6.80 25.71
C ALA A 364 -12.63 7.27 24.68
N SER A 365 -12.94 8.57 24.68
CA SER A 365 -13.85 9.18 23.69
C SER A 365 -13.52 10.64 23.42
N GLU A 366 -14.17 11.21 22.42
CA GLU A 366 -14.14 12.64 22.10
C GLU A 366 -14.54 13.56 23.26
N LEU A 367 -15.28 13.04 24.25
CA LEU A 367 -15.73 13.82 25.40
C LEU A 367 -14.56 14.22 26.30
N ASP A 368 -13.60 13.32 26.45
CA ASP A 368 -12.49 13.46 27.39
C ASP A 368 -11.20 13.87 26.66
N PHE A 369 -11.02 13.45 25.41
CA PHE A 369 -9.78 13.63 24.64
C PHE A 369 -10.04 13.96 23.15
N PRO A 370 -9.12 14.64 22.45
CA PRO A 370 -9.24 14.97 21.03
C PRO A 370 -8.94 13.75 20.12
N VAL A 371 -9.69 12.66 20.28
CA VAL A 371 -9.48 11.38 19.58
C VAL A 371 -10.42 11.19 18.39
N ALA A 372 -10.66 12.26 17.62
CA ALA A 372 -11.55 12.22 16.46
C ALA A 372 -10.99 11.30 15.35
N ASN A 373 -11.87 10.53 14.72
CA ASN A 373 -11.52 9.62 13.63
C ASN A 373 -10.29 8.73 13.94
N PRO A 374 -10.29 7.97 15.05
CA PRO A 374 -9.19 7.09 15.39
C PRO A 374 -9.16 5.93 14.41
N VAL A 375 -7.96 5.56 13.92
CA VAL A 375 -7.83 4.58 12.82
C VAL A 375 -6.93 3.39 13.14
N ALA A 376 -5.96 3.57 14.03
CA ALA A 376 -5.01 2.54 14.42
C ALA A 376 -4.61 2.70 15.88
N ILE A 377 -4.41 1.58 16.57
CA ILE A 377 -3.84 1.55 17.93
C ILE A 377 -2.71 0.53 18.07
N THR A 378 -1.82 0.78 19.01
CA THR A 378 -0.84 -0.19 19.50
C THR A 378 -0.46 0.16 20.94
N PHE A 379 0.31 -0.70 21.61
CA PHE A 379 0.74 -0.50 22.99
C PHE A 379 2.26 -0.44 23.08
N ASP A 380 2.78 0.56 23.79
CA ASP A 380 4.21 0.68 24.00
C ASP A 380 4.73 -0.28 25.09
N PRO A 381 6.06 -0.44 25.22
CA PRO A 381 6.65 -1.30 26.25
C PRO A 381 6.35 -0.87 27.69
N LYS A 382 5.88 0.36 27.95
CA LYS A 382 5.41 0.81 29.28
C LYS A 382 3.96 0.40 29.54
N GLY A 383 3.26 -0.05 28.51
CA GLY A 383 1.87 -0.48 28.54
C GLY A 383 0.87 0.64 28.22
N ARG A 384 1.32 1.76 27.66
CA ARG A 384 0.45 2.89 27.28
C ARG A 384 -0.12 2.67 25.88
N MET A 385 -1.35 3.12 25.64
CA MET A 385 -1.98 3.03 24.33
C MET A 385 -1.55 4.20 23.45
N TRP A 386 -1.15 3.90 22.22
CA TRP A 386 -0.90 4.89 21.18
C TRP A 386 -2.02 4.87 20.17
N VAL A 387 -2.43 6.04 19.67
CA VAL A 387 -3.58 6.18 18.75
C VAL A 387 -3.24 7.15 17.62
N ALA A 388 -3.52 6.75 16.38
CA ALA A 388 -3.53 7.65 15.23
C ALA A 388 -4.93 8.24 15.03
N THR A 389 -5.02 9.57 14.95
CA THR A 389 -6.26 10.32 14.75
C THR A 389 -6.23 11.01 13.39
N MET A 390 -7.36 11.02 12.66
CA MET A 390 -7.43 11.57 11.30
C MET A 390 -8.63 12.50 11.08
N PRO A 391 -8.74 13.62 11.82
CA PRO A 391 -9.80 14.60 11.55
C PRO A 391 -9.75 15.16 10.12
N SER A 392 -8.61 15.11 9.43
CA SER A 392 -8.48 15.56 8.03
C SER A 392 -9.03 14.58 6.98
N TYR A 393 -9.39 13.35 7.36
CA TYR A 393 -9.97 12.35 6.46
C TYR A 393 -11.33 12.81 5.89
N PRO A 394 -11.67 12.52 4.61
CA PRO A 394 -10.91 11.75 3.63
C PRO A 394 -9.89 12.57 2.81
N HIS A 395 -9.92 13.90 2.90
CA HIS A 395 -9.06 14.77 2.11
C HIS A 395 -8.90 16.15 2.77
N TYR A 396 -7.67 16.65 2.86
CA TYR A 396 -7.39 17.96 3.44
C TYR A 396 -8.08 19.09 2.65
N TYR A 397 -8.30 20.25 3.27
CA TYR A 397 -8.85 21.42 2.61
C TYR A 397 -7.73 22.34 2.09
N PRO A 398 -7.75 22.80 0.83
CA PRO A 398 -6.79 23.79 0.36
C PRO A 398 -6.75 25.04 1.26
N GLY A 399 -5.58 25.38 1.79
CA GLY A 399 -5.40 26.50 2.73
C GLY A 399 -5.53 26.16 4.23
N SER A 400 -5.96 24.94 4.54
CA SER A 400 -5.96 24.35 5.88
C SER A 400 -5.04 23.13 5.88
N PRO A 401 -3.73 23.31 6.17
CA PRO A 401 -2.81 22.19 6.27
C PRO A 401 -3.35 21.12 7.22
N PRO A 402 -3.18 19.83 6.91
CA PRO A 402 -3.58 18.76 7.81
C PRO A 402 -2.79 18.85 9.12
N ASP A 403 -3.47 18.52 10.21
CA ASP A 403 -2.93 18.50 11.58
C ASP A 403 -3.40 17.24 12.30
N ASP A 404 -3.32 16.11 11.59
CA ASP A 404 -3.60 14.80 12.15
C ASP A 404 -2.51 14.44 13.17
N GLN A 405 -2.84 13.60 14.16
CA GLN A 405 -1.99 13.42 15.33
C GLN A 405 -1.71 11.95 15.66
N LEU A 406 -0.59 11.74 16.34
CA LEU A 406 -0.33 10.56 17.15
C LEU A 406 -0.38 10.95 18.61
N VAL A 407 -1.25 10.29 19.36
CA VAL A 407 -1.48 10.57 20.78
C VAL A 407 -1.24 9.34 21.65
N ILE A 408 -0.89 9.57 22.90
CA ILE A 408 -0.70 8.56 23.93
C ILE A 408 -1.83 8.70 24.96
N LEU A 409 -2.53 7.61 25.22
CA LEU A 409 -3.59 7.48 26.22
C LEU A 409 -3.12 6.55 27.34
N GLU A 410 -3.31 6.96 28.59
CA GLU A 410 -2.91 6.20 29.77
C GLU A 410 -4.08 6.05 30.74
N ASP A 411 -4.17 4.88 31.35
CA ASP A 411 -4.99 4.57 32.52
C ASP A 411 -4.06 4.53 33.74
N THR A 412 -3.92 5.67 34.43
CA THR A 412 -2.90 5.82 35.48
C THR A 412 -3.33 5.25 36.83
N ASP A 413 -4.62 5.09 37.07
CA ASP A 413 -5.17 4.48 38.29
C ASP A 413 -5.61 3.01 38.13
N ARG A 414 -5.55 2.49 36.89
CA ARG A 414 -5.86 1.10 36.50
C ARG A 414 -7.32 0.71 36.70
N ASP A 415 -8.24 1.65 36.49
CA ASP A 415 -9.69 1.42 36.58
C ASP A 415 -10.31 0.90 35.26
N GLY A 416 -9.51 0.81 34.20
CA GLY A 416 -9.94 0.39 32.87
C GLY A 416 -10.34 1.54 31.95
N LYS A 417 -10.07 2.80 32.32
CA LYS A 417 -10.36 4.01 31.54
C LYS A 417 -9.13 4.89 31.41
N ALA A 418 -9.00 5.56 30.27
CA ALA A 418 -7.94 6.55 30.09
C ALA A 418 -8.24 7.82 30.90
N ASP A 419 -7.26 8.29 31.66
CA ASP A 419 -7.33 9.50 32.48
C ASP A 419 -6.28 10.57 32.08
N LYS A 420 -5.36 10.21 31.18
CA LYS A 420 -4.29 11.08 30.68
C LYS A 420 -4.10 10.96 29.17
N HIS A 421 -3.84 12.12 28.55
CA HIS A 421 -3.63 12.27 27.11
C HIS A 421 -2.40 13.14 26.82
N THR A 422 -1.54 12.66 25.92
CA THR A 422 -0.35 13.37 25.45
C THR A 422 -0.29 13.36 23.92
N VAL A 423 -0.09 14.52 23.29
CA VAL A 423 0.20 14.58 21.84
C VAL A 423 1.67 14.30 21.64
N PHE A 424 2.01 13.17 21.03
CA PHE A 424 3.39 12.80 20.71
C PHE A 424 3.85 13.48 19.42
N ALA A 425 3.02 13.46 18.37
CA ALA A 425 3.31 14.11 17.10
C ALA A 425 2.05 14.74 16.51
N ASP A 426 2.24 15.88 15.86
CA ASP A 426 1.21 16.64 15.15
C ASP A 426 1.66 16.94 13.71
N SER A 427 0.87 17.75 12.99
CA SER A 427 1.17 18.14 11.61
C SER A 427 1.38 16.93 10.69
N LEU A 428 0.70 15.82 10.97
CA LEU A 428 0.68 14.63 10.11
C LEU A 428 -0.42 14.78 9.06
N TYR A 429 -0.29 14.01 7.98
CA TYR A 429 -1.29 13.96 6.92
C TYR A 429 -1.74 12.52 6.69
N LEU A 430 -2.96 12.20 7.14
CA LEU A 430 -3.58 10.88 7.06
C LEU A 430 -2.64 9.76 7.53
N PRO A 431 -2.26 9.73 8.83
CA PRO A 431 -1.45 8.67 9.42
C PRO A 431 -2.26 7.35 9.55
N LEU A 432 -2.52 6.70 8.41
CA LEU A 432 -3.40 5.53 8.29
C LEU A 432 -2.87 4.28 9.01
N GLY A 433 -1.59 4.27 9.34
CA GLY A 433 -0.93 3.19 10.04
C GLY A 433 0.39 3.65 10.63
N PHE A 434 0.71 3.08 11.78
CA PHE A 434 1.98 3.31 12.47
C PHE A 434 2.34 2.08 13.31
N GLU A 435 3.61 1.98 13.69
CA GLU A 435 4.06 0.99 14.67
C GLU A 435 5.27 1.52 15.46
N LEU A 436 5.39 1.08 16.72
CA LEU A 436 6.45 1.48 17.64
C LEU A 436 7.68 0.58 17.48
N GLY A 437 8.88 1.16 17.52
CA GLY A 437 10.12 0.38 17.51
C GLY A 437 11.36 1.26 17.47
N GLN A 438 12.52 0.68 17.79
CA GLN A 438 13.81 1.40 17.80
C GLN A 438 13.80 2.71 18.62
N GLY A 439 12.97 2.76 19.67
CA GLY A 439 12.82 3.94 20.54
C GLY A 439 12.08 5.11 19.90
N GLY A 440 11.31 4.89 18.84
CA GLY A 440 10.46 5.89 18.20
C GLY A 440 9.26 5.23 17.52
N VAL A 441 8.74 5.89 16.47
CA VAL A 441 7.53 5.49 15.76
C VAL A 441 7.73 5.56 14.26
N TYR A 442 7.34 4.49 13.57
CA TYR A 442 7.25 4.41 12.12
C TYR A 442 5.85 4.79 11.67
N VAL A 443 5.70 5.73 10.74
CA VAL A 443 4.40 6.31 10.36
C VAL A 443 4.31 6.50 8.85
N THR A 444 3.18 6.11 8.24
CA THR A 444 2.84 6.52 6.87
C THR A 444 2.32 7.94 6.83
N GLN A 445 2.80 8.76 5.89
CA GLN A 445 2.09 9.93 5.37
C GLN A 445 2.34 9.99 3.86
N ALA A 446 1.60 9.19 3.08
CA ALA A 446 1.94 8.95 1.68
C ALA A 446 2.13 10.28 0.91
N PRO A 447 3.19 10.39 0.09
CA PRO A 447 4.05 9.30 -0.38
C PRO A 447 5.21 8.94 0.55
N ASP A 448 5.31 9.56 1.73
CA ASP A 448 6.43 9.38 2.65
C ASP A 448 6.17 8.31 3.71
N PHE A 449 7.22 7.57 4.01
CA PHE A 449 7.35 6.71 5.18
C PHE A 449 8.37 7.33 6.13
N VAL A 450 7.93 7.73 7.33
CA VAL A 450 8.73 8.54 8.26
C VAL A 450 9.00 7.81 9.57
N PHE A 451 10.10 8.19 10.22
CA PHE A 451 10.43 7.82 11.59
C PHE A 451 10.41 9.08 12.47
N LEU A 452 9.66 9.00 13.57
CA LEU A 452 9.51 10.06 14.57
C LEU A 452 10.10 9.60 15.88
N LYS A 453 10.83 10.46 16.58
CA LYS A 453 11.49 10.11 17.84
C LYS A 453 11.47 11.27 18.81
N ASP A 454 11.29 10.94 20.09
CA ASP A 454 11.55 11.79 21.24
C ASP A 454 13.01 11.56 21.69
N THR A 455 13.81 12.62 21.76
CA THR A 455 15.22 12.56 22.15
C THR A 455 15.52 13.13 23.54
N ASP A 456 14.54 13.75 24.20
CA ASP A 456 14.71 14.36 25.53
C ASP A 456 13.82 13.77 26.65
N GLY A 457 12.87 12.89 26.28
CA GLY A 457 12.04 12.11 27.18
C GLY A 457 10.76 12.83 27.63
N ASP A 458 10.32 13.88 26.94
CA ASP A 458 9.08 14.61 27.26
C ASP A 458 7.81 14.00 26.62
N ASP A 459 7.94 12.83 25.99
CA ASP A 459 6.90 12.14 25.22
C ASP A 459 6.40 12.98 24.01
N ARG A 460 7.28 13.79 23.39
CA ARG A 460 7.03 14.47 22.12
C ARG A 460 8.12 14.23 21.10
N ALA A 461 7.73 14.07 19.84
CA ALA A 461 8.67 13.94 18.75
C ALA A 461 9.39 15.27 18.47
N ASP A 462 10.69 15.31 18.74
CA ASP A 462 11.60 16.40 18.40
C ASP A 462 12.46 16.09 17.16
N SER A 463 12.42 14.82 16.71
CA SER A 463 13.11 14.32 15.54
C SER A 463 12.13 13.72 14.54
N ARG A 464 12.27 14.14 13.27
CA ARG A 464 11.50 13.62 12.13
C ARG A 464 12.46 13.30 10.99
N LYS A 465 12.44 12.05 10.53
CA LYS A 465 13.26 11.58 9.40
C LYS A 465 12.38 10.88 8.37
N THR A 466 12.39 11.35 7.13
CA THR A 466 11.86 10.57 6.00
C THR A 466 12.80 9.41 5.73
N LEU A 467 12.31 8.18 5.91
CA LEU A 467 13.07 6.96 5.65
C LEU A 467 13.07 6.65 4.15
N LEU A 468 11.87 6.59 3.57
CA LEU A 468 11.60 6.27 2.17
C LEU A 468 10.45 7.14 1.66
N SER A 469 10.41 7.39 0.35
CA SER A 469 9.32 8.11 -0.32
C SER A 469 8.95 7.43 -1.63
N GLY A 470 7.85 7.86 -2.24
CA GLY A 470 7.37 7.34 -3.51
C GLY A 470 6.29 6.27 -3.41
N PHE A 471 5.69 6.09 -2.24
CA PHE A 471 4.48 5.28 -2.09
C PHE A 471 3.27 5.96 -2.77
N GLY A 472 2.39 5.20 -3.41
CA GLY A 472 1.21 5.72 -4.10
C GLY A 472 0.26 6.55 -3.23
N THR A 473 -0.29 7.61 -3.81
CA THR A 473 -1.21 8.59 -3.19
C THR A 473 -2.58 8.64 -3.87
N GLU A 474 -2.85 7.73 -4.80
CA GLU A 474 -4.02 7.76 -5.68
C GLU A 474 -5.33 7.58 -4.92
N ASP A 475 -5.30 6.85 -3.81
CA ASP A 475 -6.46 6.65 -2.95
C ASP A 475 -6.02 6.49 -1.48
N SER A 476 -6.47 7.43 -0.65
CA SER A 476 -6.02 7.55 0.74
C SER A 476 -6.43 6.35 1.59
N HIS A 477 -7.58 5.70 1.38
CA HIS A 477 -7.94 4.56 2.22
C HIS A 477 -7.34 3.22 1.75
N HIS A 478 -6.70 3.19 0.58
CA HIS A 478 -5.92 2.05 0.07
C HIS A 478 -4.40 2.24 0.30
N THR A 479 -4.04 3.33 0.98
CA THR A 479 -2.75 3.76 1.53
C THR A 479 -1.84 2.65 2.04
N LEU A 480 -0.54 2.91 2.26
CA LEU A 480 0.33 2.09 3.09
C LEU A 480 -0.21 2.06 4.54
N SER A 481 -0.86 0.97 4.93
CA SER A 481 -1.58 0.82 6.21
C SER A 481 -1.34 -0.56 6.85
N ALA A 482 -2.07 -0.84 7.94
CA ALA A 482 -2.10 -2.12 8.65
C ALA A 482 -0.69 -2.65 9.01
N TYR A 483 0.02 -1.90 9.84
CA TYR A 483 1.37 -2.23 10.27
C TYR A 483 1.40 -3.42 11.24
N THR A 484 2.41 -4.27 11.11
CA THR A 484 2.76 -5.25 12.14
C THR A 484 4.24 -5.61 12.05
N TRP A 485 4.90 -5.88 13.17
CA TRP A 485 6.21 -6.53 13.18
C TRP A 485 6.06 -8.02 12.89
N GLY A 486 6.83 -8.51 11.93
CA GLY A 486 7.09 -9.93 11.82
C GLY A 486 8.02 -10.41 12.94
N PRO A 487 8.04 -11.71 13.23
CA PRO A 487 8.99 -12.28 14.19
C PRO A 487 10.45 -12.08 13.76
N ASP A 488 10.68 -11.90 12.46
CA ASP A 488 11.97 -11.62 11.84
C ASP A 488 12.53 -10.22 12.12
N GLY A 489 11.76 -9.36 12.79
CA GLY A 489 12.17 -7.98 13.07
C GLY A 489 11.95 -7.00 11.91
N ALA A 490 11.22 -7.39 10.87
CA ALA A 490 10.81 -6.49 9.80
C ALA A 490 9.37 -5.97 10.00
N LEU A 491 9.07 -4.79 9.44
CA LEU A 491 7.74 -4.22 9.37
C LEU A 491 7.01 -4.69 8.11
N TYR A 492 5.79 -5.16 8.27
CA TYR A 492 4.91 -5.56 7.18
C TYR A 492 3.76 -4.55 7.06
N MET A 493 3.52 -4.08 5.84
CA MET A 493 2.56 -3.01 5.55
C MET A 493 1.88 -3.30 4.22
N HIS A 494 0.60 -2.93 4.07
CA HIS A 494 -0.15 -3.27 2.87
C HIS A 494 -0.58 -2.05 2.07
N MET A 495 -0.74 -2.23 0.76
CA MET A 495 -1.29 -1.25 -0.18
C MET A 495 -2.32 -1.92 -1.08
N GLY A 496 -3.36 -1.19 -1.47
CA GLY A 496 -4.51 -1.69 -2.23
C GLY A 496 -4.50 -1.40 -3.74
N THR A 497 -5.68 -1.56 -4.35
CA THR A 497 -5.91 -1.62 -5.81
C THR A 497 -5.41 -0.43 -6.63
N PHE A 498 -5.48 0.80 -6.14
CA PHE A 498 -5.30 1.97 -7.01
C PHE A 498 -3.86 2.44 -7.11
N LEU A 499 -2.99 1.91 -6.26
CA LEU A 499 -1.73 2.57 -5.95
C LEU A 499 -0.59 2.10 -6.84
N HIS A 500 0.23 3.04 -7.29
CA HIS A 500 1.49 2.83 -8.00
C HIS A 500 2.63 3.40 -7.18
N SER A 501 3.41 2.52 -6.58
CA SER A 501 4.56 2.87 -5.75
C SER A 501 5.86 2.70 -6.51
N GLN A 502 6.73 3.69 -6.33
CA GLN A 502 8.08 3.74 -6.90
C GLN A 502 9.04 4.30 -5.87
N VAL A 503 9.75 3.42 -5.17
CA VAL A 503 10.58 3.76 -4.02
C VAL A 503 12.04 3.55 -4.37
N GLU A 504 12.86 4.60 -4.21
CA GLU A 504 14.30 4.53 -4.41
C GLU A 504 14.96 4.03 -3.13
N THR A 505 15.85 3.03 -3.22
CA THR A 505 16.53 2.44 -2.06
C THR A 505 18.01 2.23 -2.34
N PRO A 506 18.87 2.09 -1.30
CA PRO A 506 20.28 1.76 -1.48
C PRO A 506 20.54 0.41 -2.19
N TYR A 507 19.49 -0.41 -2.36
CA TYR A 507 19.50 -1.69 -3.04
C TYR A 507 18.90 -1.62 -4.46
N GLY A 508 18.55 -0.42 -4.93
CA GLY A 508 17.88 -0.20 -6.21
C GLY A 508 16.40 0.15 -6.08
N PRO A 509 15.74 0.48 -7.20
CA PRO A 509 14.34 0.87 -7.22
C PRO A 509 13.41 -0.30 -6.88
N GLN A 510 12.49 -0.08 -5.94
CA GLN A 510 11.45 -1.02 -5.52
C GLN A 510 10.09 -0.53 -5.98
N ARG A 511 9.29 -1.40 -6.61
CA ARG A 511 8.05 -0.99 -7.27
C ARG A 511 6.87 -1.90 -6.93
N GLY A 512 5.70 -1.29 -6.82
CA GLY A 512 4.43 -1.96 -6.60
C GLY A 512 3.33 -1.26 -7.40
N ALA A 513 2.34 -2.02 -7.84
CA ALA A 513 1.15 -1.50 -8.52
C ALA A 513 -0.04 -2.41 -8.16
N TYR A 514 -1.27 -1.93 -8.07
CA TYR A 514 -2.46 -2.80 -7.90
C TYR A 514 -2.32 -3.88 -6.79
N GLY A 515 -2.08 -3.46 -5.55
CA GLY A 515 -1.97 -4.39 -4.41
C GLY A 515 -0.54 -4.87 -4.15
N THR A 516 0.01 -4.57 -2.98
CA THR A 516 1.35 -5.03 -2.58
C THR A 516 1.45 -5.10 -1.06
N THR A 517 2.03 -6.19 -0.53
CA THR A 517 2.54 -6.20 0.84
C THR A 517 4.01 -5.89 0.81
N TRP A 518 4.41 -4.85 1.53
CA TRP A 518 5.79 -4.43 1.70
C TRP A 518 6.37 -5.02 2.98
N ARG A 519 7.63 -5.45 2.90
CA ARG A 519 8.46 -5.82 4.05
C ARG A 519 9.62 -4.83 4.15
N TYR A 520 9.75 -4.14 5.27
CA TYR A 520 10.82 -3.20 5.55
C TYR A 520 11.65 -3.65 6.76
N GLU A 521 12.92 -3.98 6.56
CA GLU A 521 13.84 -4.32 7.65
C GLU A 521 14.62 -3.06 8.07
N PRO A 522 14.40 -2.51 9.29
CA PRO A 522 14.90 -1.19 9.64
C PRO A 522 16.41 -1.06 9.80
N ARG A 523 17.14 -2.11 10.17
CA ARG A 523 18.60 -2.04 10.40
C ARG A 523 19.36 -1.88 9.09
N THR A 524 18.99 -2.67 8.10
CA THR A 524 19.54 -2.66 6.74
C THR A 524 18.85 -1.63 5.85
N MET A 525 17.71 -1.09 6.28
CA MET A 525 16.79 -0.25 5.50
C MET A 525 16.32 -0.90 4.20
N LYS A 526 16.33 -2.25 4.13
CA LYS A 526 15.90 -2.99 2.95
C LYS A 526 14.37 -2.97 2.87
N LEU A 527 13.84 -2.50 1.75
CA LEU A 527 12.42 -2.58 1.41
C LEU A 527 12.24 -3.64 0.30
N GLU A 528 11.29 -4.54 0.46
CA GLU A 528 11.00 -5.61 -0.49
C GLU A 528 9.49 -5.70 -0.76
N PRO A 529 9.04 -5.91 -2.01
CA PRO A 529 7.65 -6.22 -2.33
C PRO A 529 7.37 -7.68 -1.96
N TYR A 530 7.27 -7.95 -0.66
CA TYR A 530 7.08 -9.29 -0.07
C TYR A 530 5.96 -10.11 -0.73
N ILE A 531 4.84 -9.47 -1.08
CA ILE A 531 3.76 -10.10 -1.86
C ILE A 531 3.30 -9.15 -2.97
N SER A 532 3.25 -9.63 -4.21
CA SER A 532 2.63 -8.95 -5.35
C SER A 532 1.31 -9.62 -5.75
N TYR A 533 0.24 -9.30 -5.02
CA TYR A 533 -1.10 -9.87 -5.21
C TYR A 533 -2.13 -8.76 -5.43
N PRO A 534 -3.16 -8.94 -6.28
CA PRO A 534 -4.14 -7.92 -6.59
C PRO A 534 -5.17 -7.73 -5.46
N TYR A 535 -4.70 -7.29 -4.29
CA TYR A 535 -5.55 -6.94 -3.16
C TYR A 535 -6.50 -5.80 -3.53
N ALA A 536 -7.71 -5.85 -2.96
CA ALA A 536 -8.62 -4.73 -3.02
C ALA A 536 -8.20 -3.66 -2.00
N ASN A 537 -8.40 -3.93 -0.71
CA ASN A 537 -8.03 -3.04 0.38
C ASN A 537 -7.62 -3.82 1.65
N PRO A 538 -6.36 -4.27 1.76
CA PRO A 538 -5.88 -5.17 2.82
C PRO A 538 -5.64 -4.45 4.17
N TRP A 539 -6.64 -4.42 5.06
CA TRP A 539 -6.58 -3.74 6.37
C TRP A 539 -6.39 -4.65 7.59
N GLY A 540 -6.23 -5.97 7.39
CA GLY A 540 -5.86 -6.89 8.47
C GLY A 540 -4.45 -7.43 8.27
N ASN A 541 -3.64 -7.37 9.33
CA ASN A 541 -2.27 -7.87 9.36
C ASN A 541 -1.91 -8.48 10.74
N VAL A 542 -1.72 -9.81 10.82
CA VAL A 542 -1.28 -10.48 12.06
C VAL A 542 -0.39 -11.68 11.78
N PHE A 543 0.55 -11.94 12.69
CA PHE A 543 1.34 -13.17 12.72
C PHE A 543 0.82 -14.08 13.83
N THR A 544 0.68 -15.36 13.50
CA THR A 544 0.38 -16.42 14.46
C THR A 544 1.59 -16.73 15.35
N ARG A 545 1.40 -17.54 16.38
CA ARG A 545 2.44 -17.92 17.36
C ARG A 545 3.69 -18.53 16.73
N ASP A 546 3.55 -19.26 15.62
CA ASP A 546 4.68 -19.86 14.89
C ASP A 546 5.27 -18.94 13.81
N GLY A 547 4.80 -17.70 13.70
CA GLY A 547 5.28 -16.76 12.68
C GLY A 547 4.59 -16.90 11.33
N THR A 548 3.48 -17.64 11.21
CA THR A 548 2.70 -17.66 9.96
C THR A 548 1.88 -16.37 9.81
N HIS A 549 1.95 -15.74 8.64
CA HIS A 549 1.28 -14.48 8.32
C HIS A 549 -0.16 -14.65 7.82
N ILE A 550 -1.09 -13.88 8.37
CA ILE A 550 -2.51 -13.79 7.98
C ILE A 550 -2.85 -12.37 7.55
N ILE A 551 -3.54 -12.25 6.42
CA ILE A 551 -3.94 -10.97 5.82
C ILE A 551 -5.46 -10.93 5.62
N ALA A 552 -6.11 -9.80 5.91
CA ALA A 552 -7.55 -9.59 5.67
C ALA A 552 -7.81 -8.44 4.70
N ASP A 553 -8.68 -8.64 3.72
CA ASP A 553 -9.05 -7.64 2.71
C ASP A 553 -10.48 -7.14 2.91
N VAL A 554 -10.62 -5.87 3.27
CA VAL A 554 -11.91 -5.28 3.63
C VAL A 554 -12.85 -5.14 2.45
N SER A 555 -12.33 -4.87 1.26
CA SER A 555 -13.19 -4.55 0.12
C SER A 555 -13.82 -5.80 -0.48
N THR A 556 -13.09 -6.92 -0.48
CA THR A 556 -13.58 -8.22 -0.97
C THR A 556 -14.16 -9.10 0.14
N GLY A 557 -13.77 -8.88 1.39
CA GLY A 557 -14.07 -9.77 2.52
C GLY A 557 -13.25 -11.07 2.51
N MET A 558 -12.24 -11.15 1.64
CA MET A 558 -11.36 -12.32 1.51
C MET A 558 -10.25 -12.27 2.55
N ASN A 559 -9.88 -13.44 3.09
CA ASN A 559 -8.85 -13.54 4.11
C ASN A 559 -7.85 -14.61 3.67
N TYR A 560 -6.56 -14.28 3.77
CA TYR A 560 -5.50 -15.04 3.12
C TYR A 560 -4.54 -15.62 4.16
N PHE A 561 -4.30 -16.92 4.01
CA PHE A 561 -3.11 -17.58 4.52
C PHE A 561 -1.95 -17.20 3.59
N ALA A 562 -1.05 -16.35 4.06
CA ALA A 562 -0.13 -15.63 3.18
C ALA A 562 1.07 -16.42 2.61
N PRO A 563 1.64 -17.47 3.25
CA PRO A 563 2.87 -18.09 2.76
C PRO A 563 2.92 -18.45 1.26
N PRO A 564 1.88 -19.03 0.64
CA PRO A 564 1.91 -19.34 -0.79
C PRO A 564 1.97 -18.10 -1.71
N LEU A 565 1.61 -16.92 -1.21
CA LEU A 565 1.68 -15.65 -1.93
C LEU A 565 3.09 -15.02 -1.92
N THR A 566 4.05 -15.63 -1.22
CA THR A 566 5.44 -15.16 -1.09
C THR A 566 6.38 -15.73 -2.14
N VAL A 567 5.83 -16.49 -3.09
CA VAL A 567 6.56 -16.99 -4.26
C VAL A 567 7.17 -15.81 -5.01
N ALA A 568 8.39 -15.98 -5.50
CA ALA A 568 9.10 -14.99 -6.29
C ALA A 568 8.29 -14.54 -7.50
N ILE A 569 8.27 -13.23 -7.74
CA ILE A 569 7.54 -12.62 -8.85
C ILE A 569 8.15 -11.29 -9.25
N ASP A 570 8.33 -11.09 -10.55
CA ASP A 570 8.91 -9.87 -11.08
C ASP A 570 7.88 -8.75 -11.19
N TYR A 571 8.28 -7.51 -10.89
CA TYR A 571 7.45 -6.35 -11.21
C TYR A 571 7.27 -6.20 -12.74
N PRO A 572 6.06 -5.87 -13.24
CA PRO A 572 4.85 -5.53 -12.51
C PRO A 572 3.85 -6.70 -12.40
N LYS A 573 4.32 -7.94 -12.52
CA LYS A 573 3.46 -9.13 -12.54
C LYS A 573 2.72 -9.31 -11.22
N LYS A 574 1.55 -9.93 -11.32
CA LYS A 574 0.67 -10.26 -10.21
C LYS A 574 0.44 -11.75 -10.12
N HIS A 575 0.45 -12.22 -8.89
CA HIS A 575 -0.03 -13.54 -8.56
C HIS A 575 -1.51 -13.70 -8.90
N MET A 576 -1.89 -14.93 -9.26
CA MET A 576 -3.27 -15.28 -9.57
C MET A 576 -4.12 -15.43 -8.31
N GLY A 577 -5.45 -15.48 -8.44
CA GLY A 577 -6.38 -15.55 -7.31
C GLY A 577 -6.10 -16.70 -6.35
N MET A 578 -6.11 -16.39 -5.05
CA MET A 578 -5.92 -17.35 -3.94
C MET A 578 -7.25 -17.61 -3.23
N LYS A 579 -7.43 -18.83 -2.70
CA LYS A 579 -8.63 -19.18 -1.93
C LYS A 579 -8.66 -18.44 -0.59
N ASP A 580 -9.88 -18.10 -0.16
CA ASP A 580 -10.13 -17.65 1.22
C ASP A 580 -10.02 -18.83 2.19
N PHE A 581 -9.42 -18.62 3.35
CA PHE A 581 -9.38 -19.64 4.40
C PHE A 581 -10.66 -19.69 5.26
N LEU A 582 -11.55 -18.69 5.19
CA LEU A 582 -12.83 -18.75 5.90
C LEU A 582 -13.82 -19.67 5.18
N THR A 583 -14.48 -20.57 5.93
CA THR A 583 -15.50 -21.48 5.39
C THR A 583 -16.84 -20.80 5.08
N ALA A 584 -17.04 -19.57 5.58
CA ALA A 584 -18.25 -18.78 5.35
C ALA A 584 -18.51 -18.55 3.86
N LYS A 585 -19.72 -18.87 3.40
CA LYS A 585 -20.14 -18.65 2.00
C LYS A 585 -20.36 -17.16 1.69
N VAL A 586 -20.77 -16.39 2.69
CA VAL A 586 -20.91 -14.94 2.60
C VAL A 586 -19.60 -14.34 3.10
N LYS A 587 -19.05 -13.39 2.35
CA LYS A 587 -17.79 -12.70 2.67
C LYS A 587 -18.11 -11.29 3.18
N PRO A 588 -18.31 -11.11 4.51
CA PRO A 588 -18.49 -9.78 5.06
C PRO A 588 -17.19 -8.99 4.90
N LYS A 589 -17.29 -7.66 4.80
CA LYS A 589 -16.11 -6.80 4.74
C LYS A 589 -15.34 -6.88 6.07
N THR A 590 -14.13 -7.44 6.04
CA THR A 590 -13.28 -7.66 7.23
C THR A 590 -12.21 -6.57 7.34
N CYS A 591 -12.12 -5.90 8.49
CA CYS A 591 -11.14 -4.85 8.76
C CYS A 591 -10.55 -5.04 10.15
N GLY A 592 -9.26 -4.79 10.32
CA GLY A 592 -8.55 -5.24 11.51
C GLY A 592 -8.57 -6.77 11.65
N VAL A 593 -7.51 -7.31 12.24
CA VAL A 593 -7.43 -8.74 12.56
C VAL A 593 -6.60 -8.91 13.81
N GLU A 594 -7.04 -9.81 14.68
CA GLU A 594 -6.31 -10.17 15.90
C GLU A 594 -6.57 -11.63 16.27
N ILE A 595 -5.62 -12.24 16.98
CA ILE A 595 -5.74 -13.61 17.49
C ILE A 595 -5.96 -13.56 19.00
N ILE A 596 -6.93 -14.32 19.50
CA ILE A 596 -7.15 -14.42 20.95
C ILE A 596 -5.99 -15.19 21.59
N SER A 597 -5.12 -14.45 22.27
CA SER A 597 -4.00 -14.97 23.09
C SER A 597 -3.94 -14.18 24.39
N SER A 598 -4.86 -14.49 25.31
CA SER A 598 -4.99 -13.80 26.60
C SER A 598 -5.64 -14.70 27.64
N ARG A 599 -4.92 -14.99 28.74
CA ARG A 599 -5.48 -15.77 29.86
C ARG A 599 -6.61 -15.05 30.61
N ALA A 600 -6.82 -13.76 30.35
CA ALA A 600 -7.99 -13.03 30.82
C ALA A 600 -9.28 -13.39 30.05
N PHE A 601 -9.18 -14.15 28.97
CA PHE A 601 -10.31 -14.68 28.20
C PHE A 601 -10.51 -16.20 28.49
N PRO A 602 -11.66 -16.79 28.15
CA PRO A 602 -11.91 -18.22 28.32
C PRO A 602 -10.92 -19.12 27.54
N GLU A 603 -10.68 -20.34 28.04
CA GLU A 603 -9.74 -21.29 27.42
C GLU A 603 -10.24 -21.80 26.05
N ASN A 604 -11.56 -21.95 25.89
CA ASN A 604 -12.17 -22.50 24.67
C ASN A 604 -12.16 -21.54 23.47
N VAL A 605 -11.69 -20.31 23.63
CA VAL A 605 -11.59 -19.32 22.54
C VAL A 605 -10.14 -18.95 22.19
N GLN A 606 -9.15 -19.48 22.91
CA GLN A 606 -7.74 -19.19 22.61
C GLN A 606 -7.37 -19.72 21.23
N GLY A 607 -6.66 -18.90 20.45
CA GLY A 607 -6.31 -19.17 19.06
C GLY A 607 -7.38 -18.77 18.04
N ASN A 608 -8.58 -18.37 18.47
CA ASN A 608 -9.59 -17.88 17.53
C ASN A 608 -9.12 -16.58 16.84
N VAL A 609 -9.47 -16.45 15.56
CA VAL A 609 -9.17 -15.28 14.74
C VAL A 609 -10.37 -14.34 14.74
N LEU A 610 -10.13 -13.08 15.06
CA LEU A 610 -11.10 -12.01 15.14
C LEU A 610 -11.00 -11.09 13.93
N PHE A 611 -12.15 -10.66 13.40
CA PHE A 611 -12.22 -9.63 12.36
C PHE A 611 -13.29 -8.62 12.72
N ASN A 612 -12.98 -7.32 12.60
CA ASN A 612 -14.04 -6.33 12.64
C ASN A 612 -14.81 -6.36 11.32
N THR A 613 -16.11 -6.10 11.39
CA THR A 613 -16.95 -5.85 10.23
C THR A 613 -17.85 -4.65 10.50
N PHE A 614 -18.16 -3.86 9.48
CA PHE A 614 -18.90 -2.60 9.64
C PHE A 614 -19.97 -2.36 8.57
N ILE A 615 -20.10 -3.25 7.58
CA ILE A 615 -21.19 -3.24 6.59
C ILE A 615 -22.04 -4.49 6.77
N GLY A 616 -23.35 -4.33 6.94
CA GLY A 616 -24.30 -5.41 7.17
C GLY A 616 -24.29 -5.93 8.61
N PHE A 617 -23.12 -6.37 9.10
CA PHE A 617 -22.88 -6.68 10.51
C PHE A 617 -21.87 -5.69 11.08
N GLN A 618 -22.28 -4.87 12.05
CA GLN A 618 -21.39 -3.93 12.76
C GLN A 618 -20.87 -4.60 14.04
N GLY A 619 -19.61 -5.02 14.10
CA GLY A 619 -19.09 -5.73 15.26
C GLY A 619 -17.79 -6.50 15.02
N VAL A 620 -17.51 -7.47 15.89
CA VAL A 620 -16.33 -8.34 15.84
C VAL A 620 -16.79 -9.78 15.66
N ARG A 621 -16.45 -10.39 14.52
CA ARG A 621 -16.70 -11.80 14.24
C ARG A 621 -15.54 -12.67 14.71
N GLN A 622 -15.85 -13.89 15.10
CA GLN A 622 -14.89 -14.85 15.66
C GLN A 622 -14.87 -16.13 14.83
N HIS A 623 -13.67 -16.66 14.58
CA HIS A 623 -13.47 -17.87 13.78
C HIS A 623 -12.50 -18.82 14.45
N VAL A 624 -12.81 -20.12 14.43
CA VAL A 624 -11.96 -21.18 14.98
C VAL A 624 -11.07 -21.71 13.85
N PRO A 625 -9.75 -21.46 13.87
CA PRO A 625 -8.86 -22.00 12.86
C PRO A 625 -8.63 -23.51 13.06
N ARG A 626 -8.42 -24.21 11.95
CA ARG A 626 -8.01 -25.62 11.89
C ARG A 626 -7.01 -25.81 10.76
N GLU A 627 -6.12 -26.78 10.91
CA GLU A 627 -5.20 -27.13 9.82
C GLU A 627 -5.95 -27.73 8.63
N GLU A 628 -5.49 -27.39 7.43
CA GLU A 628 -5.94 -28.00 6.18
C GLU A 628 -4.75 -28.16 5.24
N GLY A 629 -4.21 -29.39 5.17
CA GLY A 629 -2.99 -29.67 4.42
C GLY A 629 -1.81 -28.86 4.96
N SER A 630 -1.17 -28.10 4.07
CA SER A 630 -0.06 -27.18 4.34
C SER A 630 -0.51 -25.84 4.93
N GLY A 631 -1.80 -25.51 4.87
CA GLY A 631 -2.34 -24.24 5.34
C GLY A 631 -3.43 -24.39 6.41
N ILE A 632 -4.41 -23.50 6.36
CA ILE A 632 -5.49 -23.42 7.36
C ILE A 632 -6.86 -23.25 6.71
N MET A 633 -7.91 -23.59 7.45
CA MET A 633 -9.27 -23.09 7.26
C MET A 633 -9.78 -22.55 8.59
N ALA A 634 -10.80 -21.70 8.59
CA ALA A 634 -11.45 -21.26 9.82
C ALA A 634 -12.97 -21.24 9.72
N ASP A 635 -13.61 -21.75 10.76
CA ASP A 635 -15.06 -21.87 10.89
C ASP A 635 -15.60 -20.75 11.78
N GLU A 636 -16.60 -20.02 11.29
CA GLU A 636 -17.24 -18.95 12.06
C GLU A 636 -17.97 -19.54 13.29
N THR A 637 -17.86 -18.86 14.42
CA THR A 637 -18.57 -19.19 15.67
C THR A 637 -19.34 -17.97 16.18
N GLU A 638 -19.91 -18.03 17.39
CA GLU A 638 -20.64 -16.91 17.99
C GLU A 638 -19.78 -15.62 17.94
N PRO A 639 -20.30 -14.51 17.35
CA PRO A 639 -19.56 -13.25 17.28
C PRO A 639 -19.22 -12.70 18.67
N LEU A 640 -18.05 -12.09 18.81
CA LEU A 640 -17.59 -11.52 20.09
C LEU A 640 -18.32 -10.22 20.44
N LEU A 641 -18.67 -9.42 19.42
CA LEU A 641 -19.37 -8.15 19.59
C LEU A 641 -20.30 -7.91 18.40
N GLN A 642 -21.50 -7.41 18.66
CA GLN A 642 -22.36 -6.79 17.67
C GLN A 642 -22.91 -5.47 18.22
N SER A 643 -22.93 -4.41 17.41
CA SER A 643 -23.62 -3.16 17.71
C SER A 643 -24.90 -3.05 16.88
N LYS A 644 -25.95 -2.49 17.49
CA LYS A 644 -27.17 -2.05 16.79
C LYS A 644 -27.10 -0.58 16.38
N ASP A 645 -26.04 0.13 16.75
CA ASP A 645 -25.81 1.49 16.29
C ASP A 645 -25.34 1.46 14.82
N PRO A 646 -26.11 2.04 13.88
CA PRO A 646 -25.74 2.07 12.48
C PRO A 646 -24.51 2.92 12.20
N ASP A 647 -23.99 3.70 13.15
CA ASP A 647 -22.82 4.57 13.01
C ASP A 647 -21.55 4.00 13.67
N PHE A 648 -21.65 2.86 14.37
CA PHE A 648 -20.48 2.14 14.90
C PHE A 648 -19.60 1.60 13.76
N ARG A 649 -18.31 1.94 13.77
CA ARG A 649 -17.32 1.59 12.74
C ARG A 649 -16.06 0.99 13.37
N PRO A 650 -16.06 -0.30 13.73
CA PRO A 650 -14.87 -0.95 14.24
C PRO A 650 -13.84 -1.11 13.10
N VAL A 651 -12.68 -0.46 13.23
CA VAL A 651 -11.64 -0.43 12.17
C VAL A 651 -10.31 -1.04 12.58
N ASP A 652 -10.02 -1.11 13.89
CA ASP A 652 -8.85 -1.81 14.41
C ASP A 652 -9.18 -2.44 15.77
N LEU A 653 -8.40 -3.45 16.18
CA LEU A 653 -8.52 -4.14 17.46
C LEU A 653 -7.19 -4.72 17.91
N LYS A 654 -6.87 -4.59 19.21
CA LYS A 654 -5.63 -5.11 19.82
C LYS A 654 -5.84 -5.59 21.24
N PHE A 655 -5.13 -6.64 21.64
CA PHE A 655 -5.01 -7.00 23.06
C PHE A 655 -4.05 -6.07 23.80
N GLY A 656 -4.54 -5.47 24.89
CA GLY A 656 -3.74 -4.64 25.77
C GLY A 656 -2.89 -5.46 26.77
N PRO A 657 -1.93 -4.82 27.45
CA PRO A 657 -1.10 -5.45 28.48
C PRO A 657 -1.87 -6.01 29.68
N ASP A 658 -3.09 -5.51 29.93
CA ASP A 658 -4.01 -5.99 30.96
C ASP A 658 -4.80 -7.24 30.53
N GLY A 659 -4.58 -7.71 29.31
CA GLY A 659 -5.25 -8.87 28.71
C GLY A 659 -6.65 -8.59 28.17
N ALA A 660 -7.14 -7.35 28.21
CA ALA A 660 -8.40 -6.96 27.59
C ALA A 660 -8.25 -6.73 26.08
N LEU A 661 -9.35 -6.86 25.33
CA LEU A 661 -9.40 -6.52 23.91
C LEU A 661 -9.89 -5.08 23.74
N TYR A 662 -9.15 -4.26 23.01
CA TYR A 662 -9.53 -2.88 22.70
C TYR A 662 -10.00 -2.80 21.25
N VAL A 663 -11.12 -2.12 21.01
CA VAL A 663 -11.75 -1.95 19.68
C VAL A 663 -11.84 -0.47 19.36
N VAL A 664 -11.29 -0.08 18.21
CA VAL A 664 -11.28 1.29 17.69
C VAL A 664 -12.56 1.54 16.91
N ASP A 665 -13.40 2.43 17.42
CA ASP A 665 -14.60 2.91 16.74
C ASP A 665 -14.30 4.25 16.06
N TRP A 666 -14.12 4.19 14.74
CA TRP A 666 -13.90 5.38 13.91
C TRP A 666 -15.10 6.34 13.97
N TYR A 667 -16.31 5.80 14.20
CA TYR A 667 -17.59 6.48 14.32
C TYR A 667 -17.88 7.56 13.27
N ASP A 668 -18.43 7.15 12.13
CA ASP A 668 -18.85 8.05 11.05
C ASP A 668 -20.15 7.54 10.38
N PRO A 669 -21.17 8.40 10.21
CA PRO A 669 -22.37 8.06 9.45
C PRO A 669 -22.09 7.67 7.99
N ILE A 670 -21.03 8.23 7.38
CA ILE A 670 -20.62 7.96 6.00
C ILE A 670 -19.46 6.96 5.98
N ILE A 671 -19.79 5.72 5.61
CA ILE A 671 -18.81 4.66 5.36
C ILE A 671 -18.10 4.85 4.01
N GLN A 672 -18.79 5.45 3.05
CA GLN A 672 -18.30 5.59 1.68
C GLN A 672 -17.09 6.52 1.61
N HIS A 673 -16.08 6.13 0.85
CA HIS A 673 -14.90 6.99 0.66
C HIS A 673 -15.24 8.11 -0.31
N GLY A 674 -15.52 7.78 -1.57
CA GLY A 674 -15.84 8.77 -2.61
C GLY A 674 -17.12 8.50 -3.38
N GLU A 675 -17.87 7.47 -3.02
CA GLU A 675 -19.25 7.27 -3.49
C GLU A 675 -20.17 8.37 -2.93
N GLN A 676 -19.80 8.96 -1.78
CA GLN A 676 -20.34 10.22 -1.25
C GLN A 676 -19.31 11.34 -1.36
N GLY A 677 -19.78 12.58 -1.48
CA GLY A 677 -18.91 13.75 -1.63
C GLY A 677 -17.90 13.87 -0.49
N PHE A 678 -16.65 14.23 -0.80
CA PHE A 678 -15.61 14.44 0.24
C PHE A 678 -15.92 15.62 1.17
N ARG A 679 -16.83 16.51 0.76
CA ARG A 679 -17.28 17.69 1.51
C ARG A 679 -18.71 17.54 2.03
N ASP A 680 -19.23 16.31 2.10
CA ASP A 680 -20.57 16.04 2.62
C ASP A 680 -20.67 16.46 4.11
N PRO A 681 -21.67 17.26 4.50
CA PRO A 681 -21.81 17.75 5.87
C PRO A 681 -22.12 16.66 6.91
N LEU A 682 -22.45 15.44 6.50
CA LEU A 682 -22.66 14.30 7.40
C LEU A 682 -21.36 13.56 7.75
N ARG A 683 -20.23 13.86 7.10
CA ARG A 683 -18.93 13.30 7.51
C ARG A 683 -18.54 13.82 8.88
N ASP A 684 -18.15 12.90 9.75
CA ASP A 684 -17.73 13.27 11.10
C ASP A 684 -16.23 13.53 11.13
N HIS A 685 -15.84 14.65 11.75
CA HIS A 685 -14.45 15.05 11.91
C HIS A 685 -14.11 15.28 13.39
N THR A 686 -15.01 14.89 14.29
CA THR A 686 -15.04 15.32 15.69
C THR A 686 -15.19 14.18 16.68
N ARG A 687 -15.86 13.09 16.31
CA ARG A 687 -16.15 11.96 17.21
C ARG A 687 -15.21 10.78 16.96
N GLY A 688 -15.07 9.93 17.97
CA GLY A 688 -14.20 8.76 17.94
C GLY A 688 -14.10 8.11 19.31
N ARG A 689 -14.21 6.78 19.37
CA ARG A 689 -14.26 6.04 20.64
C ARG A 689 -13.32 4.84 20.62
N ILE A 690 -12.84 4.48 21.81
CA ILE A 690 -12.11 3.25 22.04
C ILE A 690 -12.85 2.47 23.12
N TRP A 691 -13.26 1.25 22.79
CA TRP A 691 -14.00 0.36 23.68
C TRP A 691 -13.08 -0.75 24.19
N ARG A 692 -13.22 -1.11 25.47
CA ARG A 692 -12.46 -2.17 26.13
C ARG A 692 -13.38 -3.33 26.47
N ILE A 693 -13.04 -4.53 26.03
CA ILE A 693 -13.78 -5.79 26.26
C ILE A 693 -12.99 -6.68 27.21
N SER A 694 -13.66 -7.14 28.27
CA SER A 694 -13.11 -8.06 29.28
C SER A 694 -14.08 -9.20 29.58
N TYR A 695 -13.62 -10.22 30.31
CA TYR A 695 -14.45 -11.36 30.71
C TYR A 695 -14.68 -11.41 32.23
N LYS A 696 -15.93 -11.54 32.66
CA LYS A 696 -16.35 -11.61 34.07
C LYS A 696 -15.68 -12.78 34.78
N GLY A 697 -15.14 -12.51 35.97
CA GLY A 697 -14.56 -13.55 36.83
C GLY A 697 -13.16 -14.02 36.40
N LYS A 698 -12.60 -13.49 35.30
CA LYS A 698 -11.17 -13.60 34.98
C LYS A 698 -10.49 -12.28 35.41
N PRO A 699 -9.46 -12.32 36.26
CA PRO A 699 -8.76 -11.11 36.65
C PRO A 699 -8.00 -10.52 35.45
N ALA A 700 -7.87 -9.20 35.42
CA ALA A 700 -6.95 -8.52 34.51
C ALA A 700 -5.51 -9.03 34.74
N LEU A 701 -4.73 -9.07 33.67
CA LEU A 701 -3.32 -9.43 33.73
C LEU A 701 -2.51 -8.33 34.39
N GLU A 702 -1.39 -8.70 35.02
CA GLU A 702 -0.47 -7.75 35.61
C GLU A 702 0.31 -7.00 34.51
N VAL A 703 0.06 -5.69 34.41
CA VAL A 703 0.79 -4.82 33.48
C VAL A 703 2.23 -4.63 33.97
N THR A 704 3.17 -5.17 33.21
CA THR A 704 4.62 -5.01 33.44
C THR A 704 5.19 -3.93 32.52
N ASP A 705 5.86 -2.93 33.09
CA ASP A 705 6.66 -1.98 32.30
C ASP A 705 7.95 -2.66 31.84
N LEU A 706 7.96 -3.08 30.58
CA LEU A 706 9.09 -3.76 29.94
C LEU A 706 10.31 -2.83 29.79
N THR A 707 10.16 -1.51 29.92
CA THR A 707 11.30 -0.58 29.87
C THR A 707 12.16 -0.62 31.14
N GLN A 708 11.61 -1.12 32.25
CA GLN A 708 12.30 -1.23 33.55
C GLN A 708 12.98 -2.59 33.75
N LEU A 709 12.76 -3.56 32.87
CA LEU A 709 13.35 -4.89 32.96
C LEU A 709 14.77 -4.91 32.40
N GLY A 710 15.66 -5.67 33.05
CA GLY A 710 16.97 -5.98 32.50
C GLY A 710 16.87 -6.98 31.33
N THR A 711 17.91 -7.06 30.49
CA THR A 711 17.92 -7.93 29.30
C THR A 711 17.57 -9.40 29.59
N SER A 712 18.10 -9.98 30.68
CA SER A 712 17.74 -11.38 31.06
C SER A 712 16.27 -11.54 31.44
N GLU A 713 15.66 -10.52 32.06
CA GLU A 713 14.25 -10.54 32.42
C GLU A 713 13.37 -10.35 31.18
N LEU A 714 13.78 -9.49 30.23
CA LEU A 714 13.13 -9.34 28.93
C LEU A 714 13.14 -10.63 28.10
N LEU A 715 14.25 -11.35 28.08
CA LEU A 715 14.33 -12.67 27.44
C LEU A 715 13.38 -13.68 28.08
N ASP A 716 13.20 -13.62 29.40
CA ASP A 716 12.23 -14.50 30.08
C ASP A 716 10.77 -14.14 29.73
N ARG A 717 10.48 -12.89 29.36
CA ARG A 717 9.16 -12.49 28.81
C ARG A 717 8.84 -13.14 27.48
N LEU A 718 9.83 -13.66 26.74
CA LEU A 718 9.59 -14.50 25.55
C LEU A 718 8.98 -15.88 25.89
N LYS A 719 8.84 -16.22 27.18
CA LYS A 719 8.09 -17.41 27.62
C LYS A 719 6.63 -17.12 27.98
N THR A 720 6.24 -15.84 28.04
CA THR A 720 4.88 -15.45 28.41
C THR A 720 3.86 -16.03 27.43
N TYR A 721 2.70 -16.46 27.93
CA TYR A 721 1.64 -17.05 27.11
C TYR A 721 1.08 -16.07 26.08
N GLU A 722 0.83 -14.83 26.50
CA GLU A 722 0.26 -13.74 25.72
C GLU A 722 1.17 -13.32 24.55
N ASP A 723 0.71 -13.54 23.32
CA ASP A 723 1.51 -13.28 22.11
C ASP A 723 1.90 -11.80 21.98
N ARG A 724 1.01 -10.87 22.38
CA ARG A 724 1.28 -9.43 22.36
C ARG A 724 2.29 -8.98 23.43
N GLU A 725 2.49 -9.73 24.51
CA GLU A 725 3.59 -9.46 25.44
C GLU A 725 4.93 -9.89 24.84
N ARG A 726 5.00 -11.09 24.23
CA ARG A 726 6.20 -11.55 23.52
C ARG A 726 6.57 -10.63 22.36
N TYR A 727 5.57 -10.17 21.60
CA TYR A 727 5.72 -9.17 20.55
C TYR A 727 6.43 -7.91 21.04
N ARG A 728 5.93 -7.28 22.12
CA ARG A 728 6.55 -6.07 22.69
C ARG A 728 7.92 -6.36 23.29
N ALA A 729 8.12 -7.53 23.88
CA ALA A 729 9.43 -7.95 24.41
C ALA A 729 10.48 -8.10 23.29
N ARG A 730 10.15 -8.73 22.15
CA ARG A 730 11.03 -8.80 20.98
C ARG A 730 11.36 -7.43 20.42
N VAL A 731 10.34 -6.57 20.22
CA VAL A 731 10.55 -5.19 19.76
C VAL A 731 11.48 -4.41 20.71
N ARG A 732 11.32 -4.59 22.03
CA ARG A 732 12.18 -3.97 23.04
C ARG A 732 13.61 -4.52 22.99
N LEU A 733 13.78 -5.84 22.90
CA LEU A 733 15.10 -6.49 22.78
C LEU A 733 15.86 -5.99 21.55
N GLY A 734 15.19 -5.89 20.41
CA GLY A 734 15.79 -5.37 19.18
C GLY A 734 16.19 -3.89 19.20
N ALA A 735 15.77 -3.13 20.23
CA ALA A 735 16.16 -1.74 20.46
C ALA A 735 17.30 -1.61 21.50
N LEU A 736 17.79 -2.72 22.08
CA LEU A 736 18.92 -2.74 23.00
C LEU A 736 20.26 -2.95 22.27
N PRO A 737 21.39 -2.56 22.88
CA PRO A 737 22.71 -2.80 22.31
C PRO A 737 23.03 -4.30 22.18
N GLU A 738 23.70 -4.67 21.08
CA GLU A 738 24.06 -6.05 20.76
C GLU A 738 24.94 -6.71 21.83
N GLU A 739 25.88 -5.93 22.35
CA GLU A 739 26.82 -6.34 23.39
C GLU A 739 26.13 -6.68 24.73
N GLU A 740 24.89 -6.20 24.93
CA GLU A 740 24.07 -6.56 26.08
C GLU A 740 23.20 -7.79 25.79
N VAL A 741 22.58 -7.83 24.61
CA VAL A 741 21.60 -8.85 24.23
C VAL A 741 22.22 -10.23 24.06
N PHE A 742 23.30 -10.35 23.30
CA PHE A 742 23.81 -11.67 22.92
C PHE A 742 24.37 -12.50 24.09
N PRO A 743 25.21 -11.96 24.99
CA PRO A 743 25.68 -12.73 26.15
C PRO A 743 24.53 -13.21 27.04
N ALA A 744 23.47 -12.41 27.18
CA ALA A 744 22.28 -12.78 27.92
C ALA A 744 21.44 -13.84 27.19
N LEU A 745 21.28 -13.71 25.86
CA LEU A 745 20.54 -14.64 25.00
C LEU A 745 21.20 -16.02 24.98
N GLU A 746 22.52 -16.09 24.81
CA GLU A 746 23.28 -17.35 24.83
C GLU A 746 23.11 -18.08 26.18
N LYS A 747 23.21 -17.33 27.29
CA LYS A 747 22.99 -17.87 28.64
C LYS A 747 21.54 -18.33 28.84
N TRP A 748 20.57 -17.57 28.35
CA TRP A 748 19.15 -17.89 28.44
C TRP A 748 18.82 -19.16 27.65
N LEU A 749 19.29 -19.27 26.41
CA LEU A 749 19.14 -20.46 25.56
C LEU A 749 19.77 -21.71 26.20
N ALA A 750 20.97 -21.58 26.77
CA ALA A 750 21.65 -22.68 27.47
C ALA A 750 20.93 -23.10 28.76
N GLY A 751 20.13 -22.22 29.35
CA GLY A 751 19.37 -22.46 30.57
C GLY A 751 17.92 -22.95 30.35
N LEU A 752 17.48 -23.10 29.10
CA LEU A 752 16.14 -23.62 28.80
C LEU A 752 15.99 -25.08 29.25
N ASP A 753 14.85 -25.40 29.87
CA ASP A 753 14.53 -26.77 30.28
C ASP A 753 14.08 -27.61 29.08
N ALA A 754 14.89 -28.60 28.69
CA ALA A 754 14.57 -29.51 27.60
C ALA A 754 13.35 -30.42 27.87
N GLY A 755 12.86 -30.46 29.12
CA GLY A 755 11.61 -31.13 29.50
C GLY A 755 10.36 -30.27 29.33
N ASP A 756 10.49 -28.97 29.05
CA ASP A 756 9.37 -28.06 28.85
C ASP A 756 8.66 -28.35 27.52
N PRO A 757 7.31 -28.48 27.48
CA PRO A 757 6.57 -28.67 26.23
C PRO A 757 6.82 -27.58 25.18
N GLU A 758 7.11 -26.35 25.60
CA GLU A 758 7.37 -25.20 24.72
C GLU A 758 8.86 -25.03 24.40
N TYR A 759 9.72 -25.99 24.77
CA TYR A 759 11.18 -25.88 24.61
C TYR A 759 11.60 -25.47 23.18
N GLU A 760 11.07 -26.13 22.16
CA GLU A 760 11.40 -25.83 20.75
C GLU A 760 10.89 -24.44 20.33
N HIS A 761 9.74 -24.00 20.86
CA HIS A 761 9.22 -22.66 20.64
C HIS A 761 10.08 -21.58 21.32
N TYR A 762 10.55 -21.82 22.55
CA TYR A 762 11.48 -20.88 23.22
C TYR A 762 12.82 -20.77 22.49
N GLN A 763 13.29 -21.87 21.91
CA GLN A 763 14.46 -21.83 21.05
C GLN A 763 14.19 -21.02 19.76
N LEU A 764 13.00 -21.16 19.17
CA LEU A 764 12.58 -20.37 18.01
C LEU A 764 12.50 -18.87 18.33
N GLU A 765 11.96 -18.50 19.48
CA GLU A 765 11.96 -17.12 19.97
C GLU A 765 13.40 -16.56 20.05
N GLY A 766 14.36 -17.36 20.53
CA GLY A 766 15.78 -16.98 20.51
C GLY A 766 16.38 -16.88 19.11
N LEU A 767 15.99 -17.75 18.17
CA LEU A 767 16.41 -17.68 16.76
C LEU A 767 15.90 -16.39 16.10
N TRP A 768 14.66 -15.99 16.38
CA TRP A 768 14.10 -14.74 15.90
C TRP A 768 14.77 -13.51 16.48
N VAL A 769 15.22 -13.56 17.75
CA VAL A 769 16.09 -12.50 18.28
C VAL A 769 17.38 -12.41 17.45
N TYR A 770 18.05 -13.52 17.13
CA TYR A 770 19.21 -13.48 16.22
C TYR A 770 18.86 -12.87 14.84
N GLN A 771 17.70 -13.24 14.28
CA GLN A 771 17.24 -12.76 12.98
C GLN A 771 16.98 -11.25 12.97
N GLN A 772 16.34 -10.71 14.00
CA GLN A 772 16.07 -9.28 14.15
C GLN A 772 17.34 -8.43 14.20
N PHE A 773 18.47 -9.00 14.61
CA PHE A 773 19.77 -8.34 14.60
C PHE A 773 20.57 -8.61 13.31
N ASN A 774 19.97 -9.29 12.33
CA ASN A 774 20.61 -9.73 11.09
C ASN A 774 21.92 -10.50 11.34
N ARG A 775 21.93 -11.36 12.38
CA ARG A 775 23.09 -12.16 12.78
C ARG A 775 22.77 -13.65 12.63
N PRO A 776 23.20 -14.30 11.53
CA PRO A 776 23.00 -15.74 11.34
C PRO A 776 23.61 -16.56 12.48
N GLU A 777 22.81 -17.42 13.09
CA GLU A 777 23.23 -18.40 14.10
C GLU A 777 22.94 -19.82 13.60
N GLU A 778 23.86 -20.32 12.77
CA GLU A 778 23.68 -21.56 11.99
C GLU A 778 23.48 -22.80 12.86
N ALA A 779 24.08 -22.86 14.05
CA ALA A 779 23.96 -24.04 14.92
C ALA A 779 22.55 -24.16 15.51
N LEU A 780 21.97 -23.04 15.96
CA LEU A 780 20.59 -23.01 16.45
C LEU A 780 19.61 -23.25 15.29
N LEU A 781 19.82 -22.60 14.15
CA LEU A 781 19.01 -22.80 12.94
C LEU A 781 18.99 -24.27 12.53
N GLY A 782 20.16 -24.90 12.39
CA GLY A 782 20.28 -26.31 12.01
C GLY A 782 19.53 -27.24 12.96
N LYS A 783 19.58 -26.98 14.28
CA LYS A 783 18.79 -27.73 15.27
C LYS A 783 17.28 -27.56 15.07
N LEU A 784 16.82 -26.35 14.77
CA LEU A 784 15.39 -26.06 14.62
C LEU A 784 14.82 -26.51 13.27
N LEU A 785 15.64 -26.62 12.23
CA LEU A 785 15.27 -27.30 10.98
C LEU A 785 15.00 -28.80 11.18
N GLU A 786 15.44 -29.39 12.29
CA GLU A 786 15.21 -30.78 12.68
C GLU A 786 14.25 -30.93 13.89
N ALA A 787 13.60 -29.84 14.31
CA ALA A 787 12.66 -29.83 15.44
C ALA A 787 11.55 -30.88 15.27
N LYS A 788 11.02 -31.39 16.38
CA LYS A 788 9.89 -32.34 16.34
C LYS A 788 8.62 -31.64 15.86
N ASP A 789 8.39 -30.43 16.34
CA ASP A 789 7.27 -29.60 15.90
C ASP A 789 7.48 -29.10 14.47
N ALA A 790 6.53 -29.42 13.59
CA ALA A 790 6.55 -28.99 12.20
C ALA A 790 6.34 -27.48 12.03
N HIS A 791 5.66 -26.81 12.96
CA HIS A 791 5.49 -25.36 12.97
C HIS A 791 6.84 -24.67 13.21
N VAL A 792 7.65 -25.19 14.13
CA VAL A 792 9.00 -24.70 14.39
C VAL A 792 9.92 -24.94 13.18
N ARG A 793 9.86 -26.12 12.55
CA ARG A 793 10.62 -26.39 11.32
C ARG A 793 10.23 -25.44 10.18
N ALA A 794 8.94 -25.16 10.00
CA ALA A 794 8.44 -24.23 8.98
C ALA A 794 8.97 -22.81 9.21
N ALA A 795 8.86 -22.31 10.45
CA ALA A 795 9.42 -21.02 10.83
C ALA A 795 10.95 -20.95 10.63
N ALA A 796 11.68 -21.99 11.02
CA ALA A 796 13.12 -22.06 10.80
C ALA A 796 13.49 -22.12 9.30
N THR A 797 12.65 -22.75 8.47
CA THR A 797 12.83 -22.77 7.00
C THR A 797 12.70 -21.36 6.42
N HIS A 798 11.77 -20.56 6.94
CA HIS A 798 11.63 -19.14 6.57
C HIS A 798 12.85 -18.31 7.00
N VAL A 799 13.41 -18.56 8.20
CA VAL A 799 14.68 -17.94 8.63
C VAL A 799 15.84 -18.30 7.69
N LEU A 800 15.94 -19.58 7.31
CA LEU A 800 16.97 -20.07 6.39
C LEU A 800 16.92 -19.34 5.04
N TYR A 801 15.72 -19.06 4.50
CA TYR A 801 15.57 -18.28 3.28
C TYR A 801 16.19 -16.88 3.40
N TYR A 802 15.83 -16.13 4.45
CA TYR A 802 16.36 -14.78 4.64
C TYR A 802 17.87 -14.73 4.96
N TRP A 803 18.41 -15.79 5.55
CA TRP A 803 19.85 -15.92 5.80
C TRP A 803 20.62 -16.62 4.67
N ALA A 804 19.94 -17.06 3.61
CA ALA A 804 20.57 -17.79 2.50
C ALA A 804 21.78 -17.07 1.89
N PRO A 805 21.80 -15.73 1.71
CA PRO A 805 22.99 -15.05 1.19
C PRO A 805 24.25 -15.24 2.04
N GLY A 806 24.11 -15.55 3.34
CA GLY A 806 25.22 -15.79 4.28
C GLY A 806 25.51 -17.28 4.55
N ILE A 807 24.70 -18.21 4.07
CA ILE A 807 24.80 -19.64 4.36
C ILE A 807 25.03 -20.41 3.05
N SER A 808 26.23 -20.96 2.88
CA SER A 808 26.67 -21.51 1.58
C SER A 808 25.88 -22.72 1.09
N ASP A 809 25.31 -23.52 2.00
CA ASP A 809 24.53 -24.73 1.67
C ASP A 809 23.01 -24.54 1.87
N ALA A 810 22.54 -23.28 1.86
CA ALA A 810 21.14 -22.95 2.12
C ALA A 810 20.20 -23.54 1.07
N GLU A 811 20.56 -23.48 -0.22
CA GLU A 811 19.74 -24.06 -1.29
C GLU A 811 19.63 -25.58 -1.11
N GLU A 812 20.73 -26.28 -0.82
CA GLU A 812 20.71 -27.72 -0.58
C GLU A 812 19.82 -28.11 0.61
N LYS A 813 19.86 -27.33 1.70
CA LYS A 813 18.97 -27.52 2.84
C LYS A 813 17.50 -27.30 2.46
N LEU A 814 17.18 -26.24 1.72
CA LEU A 814 15.82 -25.98 1.23
C LEU A 814 15.32 -27.10 0.30
N ILE A 815 16.19 -27.64 -0.57
CA ILE A 815 15.89 -28.80 -1.42
C ILE A 815 15.59 -30.05 -0.57
N ALA A 816 16.26 -30.23 0.57
CA ALA A 816 15.94 -31.32 1.49
C ALA A 816 14.58 -31.10 2.18
N LEU A 817 14.30 -29.88 2.63
CA LEU A 817 13.07 -29.49 3.32
C LEU A 817 11.83 -29.52 2.41
N SER A 818 11.99 -29.35 1.09
CA SER A 818 10.88 -29.54 0.13
C SER A 818 10.35 -30.98 0.08
N ARG A 819 11.04 -31.92 0.73
CA ARG A 819 10.63 -33.32 0.93
C ARG A 819 10.26 -33.65 2.38
N ASP A 820 10.14 -32.66 3.27
CA ASP A 820 9.76 -32.88 4.68
C ASP A 820 8.40 -33.63 4.75
N PRO A 821 8.21 -34.55 5.73
CA PRO A 821 6.93 -35.21 5.94
C PRO A 821 5.75 -34.25 6.15
N SER A 822 6.00 -33.10 6.77
CA SER A 822 4.99 -32.05 6.98
C SER A 822 4.71 -31.27 5.70
N PRO A 823 3.45 -31.19 5.24
CA PRO A 823 3.09 -30.36 4.09
C PRO A 823 3.39 -28.87 4.32
N ARG A 824 3.31 -28.38 5.57
CA ARG A 824 3.60 -26.98 5.91
C ARG A 824 5.08 -26.62 5.72
N VAL A 825 5.99 -27.51 6.13
CA VAL A 825 7.44 -27.31 5.92
C VAL A 825 7.78 -27.36 4.43
N ARG A 826 7.16 -28.28 3.68
CA ARG A 826 7.32 -28.34 2.22
C ARG A 826 6.88 -27.05 1.55
N LEU A 827 5.76 -26.48 1.97
CA LEU A 827 5.26 -25.22 1.42
C LEU A 827 6.27 -24.08 1.61
N GLU A 828 6.81 -23.88 2.82
CA GLU A 828 7.83 -22.86 3.07
C GLU A 828 9.11 -23.10 2.24
N ALA A 829 9.53 -24.36 2.08
CA ALA A 829 10.68 -24.68 1.24
C ALA A 829 10.39 -24.41 -0.25
N ILE A 830 9.18 -24.69 -0.73
CA ILE A 830 8.76 -24.44 -2.12
C ILE A 830 8.75 -22.94 -2.41
N THR A 831 8.16 -22.14 -1.53
CA THR A 831 8.12 -20.67 -1.70
C THR A 831 9.52 -20.10 -1.66
N ALA A 832 10.39 -20.54 -0.74
CA ALA A 832 11.79 -20.13 -0.69
C ALA A 832 12.57 -20.51 -1.96
N LEU A 833 12.45 -21.76 -2.44
CA LEU A 833 13.14 -22.24 -3.64
C LEU A 833 12.74 -21.49 -4.92
N SER A 834 11.56 -20.85 -4.94
CA SER A 834 11.14 -20.04 -6.08
C SER A 834 12.05 -18.82 -6.32
N HIS A 835 12.76 -18.34 -5.29
CA HIS A 835 13.72 -17.22 -5.37
C HIS A 835 15.12 -17.65 -5.84
N PHE A 836 15.35 -18.94 -6.09
CA PHE A 836 16.62 -19.46 -6.58
C PHE A 836 16.50 -19.77 -8.08
N GLU A 837 17.14 -18.96 -8.92
CA GLU A 837 17.17 -19.14 -10.38
C GLU A 837 18.15 -20.25 -10.81
N SER A 838 17.90 -21.50 -10.40
CA SER A 838 18.81 -22.62 -10.63
C SER A 838 18.10 -23.86 -11.19
N GLU A 839 18.83 -24.72 -11.92
CA GLU A 839 18.26 -26.02 -12.32
C GLU A 839 17.94 -26.92 -11.11
N ALA A 840 18.66 -26.75 -10.00
CA ALA A 840 18.49 -27.55 -8.80
C ALA A 840 17.16 -27.23 -8.10
N SER A 841 16.79 -25.95 -8.02
CA SER A 841 15.50 -25.51 -7.49
C SER A 841 14.36 -26.06 -8.35
N VAL A 842 14.42 -25.92 -9.68
CA VAL A 842 13.41 -26.47 -10.60
C VAL A 842 13.26 -27.99 -10.42
N LYS A 843 14.36 -28.75 -10.36
CA LYS A 843 14.32 -30.21 -10.14
C LYS A 843 13.72 -30.57 -8.78
N ALA A 844 13.99 -29.78 -7.73
CA ALA A 844 13.41 -29.99 -6.41
C ALA A 844 11.91 -29.72 -6.38
N LEU A 845 11.46 -28.62 -7.00
CA LEU A 845 10.04 -28.29 -7.14
C LEU A 845 9.30 -29.37 -7.93
N LEU A 846 9.90 -29.89 -9.01
CA LEU A 846 9.34 -31.03 -9.76
C LEU A 846 9.31 -32.32 -8.95
N ALA A 847 10.25 -32.55 -8.03
CA ALA A 847 10.18 -33.69 -7.11
C ALA A 847 9.06 -33.50 -6.06
N ALA A 848 8.81 -32.26 -5.63
CA ALA A 848 7.73 -31.96 -4.69
C ALA A 848 6.33 -32.25 -5.27
N THR A 849 6.15 -32.22 -6.59
CA THR A 849 4.87 -32.61 -7.23
C THR A 849 4.55 -34.11 -7.11
N GLU A 850 5.51 -34.95 -6.70
CA GLU A 850 5.31 -36.39 -6.47
C GLU A 850 4.80 -36.70 -5.05
N LEU A 851 4.81 -35.69 -4.17
CA LEU A 851 4.28 -35.77 -2.81
C LEU A 851 2.81 -35.33 -2.79
N PRO A 852 2.06 -35.55 -1.69
CA PRO A 852 0.70 -35.02 -1.57
C PRO A 852 0.70 -33.49 -1.73
N VAL A 853 -0.04 -33.02 -2.73
CA VAL A 853 -0.24 -31.61 -3.08
C VAL A 853 -1.68 -31.21 -2.72
N ASP A 854 -1.82 -30.19 -1.88
CA ASP A 854 -3.09 -29.52 -1.58
C ASP A 854 -3.23 -28.19 -2.36
N ASP A 855 -4.32 -27.45 -2.13
CA ASP A 855 -4.57 -26.18 -2.83
C ASP A 855 -3.44 -25.15 -2.65
N TYR A 856 -2.83 -25.07 -1.47
CA TYR A 856 -1.83 -24.06 -1.14
C TYR A 856 -0.46 -24.44 -1.72
N THR A 857 -0.04 -25.69 -1.54
CA THR A 857 1.20 -26.21 -2.14
C THR A 857 1.10 -26.23 -3.66
N GLY A 858 -0.06 -26.61 -4.21
CA GLY A 858 -0.32 -26.62 -5.64
C GLY A 858 -0.26 -25.23 -6.25
N TYR A 859 -0.86 -24.24 -5.57
CA TYR A 859 -0.73 -22.84 -5.93
C TYR A 859 0.73 -22.38 -5.95
N ALA A 860 1.48 -22.63 -4.87
CA ALA A 860 2.87 -22.20 -4.75
C ALA A 860 3.75 -22.82 -5.84
N LEU A 861 3.57 -24.11 -6.14
CA LEU A 861 4.27 -24.81 -7.22
C LEU A 861 3.96 -24.18 -8.59
N ILE A 862 2.68 -23.93 -8.89
CA ILE A 862 2.25 -23.33 -10.15
C ILE A 862 2.86 -21.93 -10.33
N GLU A 863 2.76 -21.07 -9.32
CA GLU A 863 3.34 -19.72 -9.38
C GLU A 863 4.87 -19.78 -9.50
N SER A 864 5.53 -20.72 -8.80
CA SER A 864 6.99 -20.92 -8.89
C SER A 864 7.42 -21.32 -10.30
N PHE A 865 6.69 -22.23 -10.96
CA PHE A 865 7.01 -22.63 -12.33
C PHE A 865 6.75 -21.52 -13.35
N LYS A 866 5.77 -20.64 -13.11
CA LYS A 866 5.57 -19.44 -13.95
C LYS A 866 6.76 -18.50 -13.86
N HIS A 867 7.25 -18.22 -12.65
CA HIS A 867 8.40 -17.35 -12.44
C HIS A 867 9.69 -17.96 -13.00
N LEU A 868 9.96 -19.24 -12.71
CA LEU A 868 11.16 -19.95 -13.16
C LEU A 868 11.14 -20.37 -14.65
N LYS A 869 10.22 -19.82 -15.46
CA LYS A 869 10.15 -20.05 -16.92
C LYS A 869 11.50 -19.92 -17.62
N PRO A 870 12.29 -18.85 -17.40
CA PRO A 870 13.58 -18.72 -18.07
C PRO A 870 14.51 -19.89 -17.79
N VAL A 871 14.53 -20.40 -16.55
CA VAL A 871 15.42 -21.48 -16.11
C VAL A 871 15.03 -22.81 -16.77
N TRP A 872 13.77 -23.23 -16.66
CA TRP A 872 13.38 -24.53 -17.20
C TRP A 872 13.29 -24.54 -18.73
N MET A 873 13.08 -23.39 -19.39
CA MET A 873 13.22 -23.28 -20.84
C MET A 873 14.66 -23.56 -21.29
N GLU A 874 15.66 -23.08 -20.54
CA GLU A 874 17.07 -23.35 -20.84
C GLU A 874 17.43 -24.82 -20.62
N MET A 875 16.87 -25.46 -19.59
CA MET A 875 17.06 -26.90 -19.33
C MET A 875 16.64 -27.75 -20.54
N PHE A 876 15.52 -27.44 -21.21
CA PHE A 876 15.07 -28.15 -22.42
C PHE A 876 15.93 -27.89 -23.66
N LYS A 877 16.67 -26.76 -23.70
CA LYS A 877 17.67 -26.54 -24.76
C LYS A 877 18.88 -27.45 -24.57
N ASN A 878 19.24 -27.73 -23.32
CA ASN A 878 20.39 -28.57 -22.96
C ASN A 878 20.06 -30.07 -23.02
N ASP A 879 18.83 -30.46 -22.66
CA ASP A 879 18.35 -31.84 -22.68
C ASP A 879 16.90 -31.93 -23.18
N LYS A 880 16.72 -32.39 -24.42
CA LYS A 880 15.40 -32.55 -25.05
C LYS A 880 14.59 -33.74 -24.53
N ASP A 881 15.25 -34.68 -23.85
CA ASP A 881 14.63 -35.86 -23.26
C ASP A 881 14.27 -35.63 -21.78
N PHE A 882 14.60 -34.45 -21.22
CA PHE A 882 14.17 -34.05 -19.89
C PHE A 882 12.64 -34.20 -19.77
N LEU A 883 12.18 -34.91 -18.72
CA LEU A 883 10.77 -35.24 -18.46
C LEU A 883 10.05 -36.06 -19.54
N ALA A 884 10.74 -36.68 -20.51
CA ALA A 884 10.11 -37.47 -21.57
C ALA A 884 9.18 -38.57 -21.03
N ASP A 885 9.58 -39.21 -19.92
CA ASP A 885 8.85 -40.28 -19.24
C ASP A 885 8.06 -39.80 -18.00
N SER A 886 7.85 -38.49 -17.83
CA SER A 886 7.19 -37.90 -16.67
C SER A 886 6.06 -36.93 -17.07
N PRO A 887 4.97 -37.44 -17.68
CA PRO A 887 3.90 -36.59 -18.23
C PRO A 887 3.21 -35.70 -17.19
N GLU A 888 3.09 -36.16 -15.93
CA GLU A 888 2.48 -35.36 -14.85
C GLU A 888 3.34 -34.13 -14.48
N LYS A 889 4.66 -34.31 -14.38
CA LYS A 889 5.61 -33.21 -14.14
C LYS A 889 5.62 -32.21 -15.30
N ALA A 890 5.59 -32.72 -16.52
CA ALA A 890 5.48 -31.89 -17.72
C ALA A 890 4.16 -31.08 -17.71
N ASN A 891 3.06 -31.66 -17.23
CA ASN A 891 1.78 -30.97 -17.09
C ASN A 891 1.86 -29.80 -16.09
N TYR A 892 2.52 -29.97 -14.94
CA TYR A 892 2.74 -28.88 -13.97
C TYR A 892 3.52 -27.70 -14.56
N LEU A 893 4.51 -27.96 -15.41
CA LEU A 893 5.31 -26.91 -16.06
C LEU A 893 4.54 -26.19 -17.17
N PHE A 894 3.95 -26.95 -18.10
CA PHE A 894 3.44 -26.36 -19.33
C PHE A 894 2.00 -25.87 -19.21
N ARG A 895 1.14 -26.57 -18.47
CA ARG A 895 -0.29 -26.27 -18.42
C ARG A 895 -0.60 -24.84 -17.95
N PRO A 896 0.00 -24.32 -16.86
CA PRO A 896 -0.34 -22.98 -16.36
C PRO A 896 -0.03 -21.85 -17.34
N LEU A 897 0.82 -22.10 -18.36
CA LEU A 897 1.21 -21.14 -19.38
C LEU A 897 0.60 -21.46 -20.76
N SER A 898 -0.29 -22.46 -20.85
CA SER A 898 -0.84 -22.91 -22.14
C SER A 898 -2.22 -22.33 -22.48
N SER A 899 -2.85 -21.60 -21.55
CA SER A 899 -4.19 -21.01 -21.71
C SER A 899 -4.23 -19.58 -21.20
N GLU A 900 -4.65 -18.63 -22.04
CA GLU A 900 -4.83 -17.23 -21.64
C GLU A 900 -5.93 -17.05 -20.59
N LYS A 901 -6.96 -17.90 -20.61
CA LYS A 901 -8.10 -17.83 -19.69
C LYS A 901 -7.67 -17.96 -18.23
N GLU A 902 -6.62 -18.74 -17.96
CA GLU A 902 -6.12 -19.01 -16.60
C GLU A 902 -5.11 -17.95 -16.12
N LEU A 903 -4.78 -16.96 -16.95
CA LEU A 903 -3.73 -15.96 -16.70
C LEU A 903 -4.25 -14.51 -16.64
N GLN A 904 -5.57 -14.34 -16.70
CA GLN A 904 -6.19 -13.02 -16.67
C GLN A 904 -6.11 -12.39 -15.29
N VAL A 905 -5.71 -11.12 -15.26
CA VAL A 905 -5.77 -10.28 -14.07
C VAL A 905 -7.21 -9.87 -13.75
N PRO A 906 -7.53 -9.50 -12.49
CA PRO A 906 -8.87 -9.05 -12.13
C PRO A 906 -9.37 -7.87 -12.97
N GLY A 907 -10.70 -7.75 -13.11
CA GLY A 907 -11.34 -6.77 -13.99
C GLY A 907 -10.95 -5.31 -13.75
N PHE A 908 -10.75 -4.91 -12.50
CA PHE A 908 -10.30 -3.55 -12.20
C PHE A 908 -8.87 -3.24 -12.69
N ILE A 909 -8.03 -4.26 -12.91
CA ILE A 909 -6.73 -4.06 -13.54
C ILE A 909 -6.92 -3.90 -15.05
N MET A 910 -7.87 -4.63 -15.64
CA MET A 910 -8.19 -4.58 -17.07
C MET A 910 -8.68 -3.20 -17.56
N ASP A 911 -9.11 -2.32 -16.64
CA ASP A 911 -9.42 -0.92 -16.96
C ASP A 911 -8.17 -0.10 -17.33
N ASP A 912 -6.97 -0.51 -16.91
CA ASP A 912 -5.71 0.07 -17.39
C ASP A 912 -5.47 -0.39 -18.84
N PRO A 913 -5.35 0.51 -19.83
CA PRO A 913 -5.03 0.13 -21.20
C PRO A 913 -3.75 -0.72 -21.34
N ALA A 914 -2.84 -0.63 -20.37
CA ALA A 914 -1.61 -1.41 -20.29
C ALA A 914 -1.73 -2.67 -19.41
N TYR A 915 -2.94 -3.14 -19.07
CA TYR A 915 -3.17 -4.19 -18.07
C TYR A 915 -2.40 -5.50 -18.33
N ALA A 916 -2.17 -5.83 -19.60
CA ALA A 916 -1.51 -7.06 -20.01
C ALA A 916 -0.10 -7.20 -19.39
N LYS A 917 0.56 -6.09 -19.04
CA LYS A 917 1.87 -6.13 -18.39
C LYS A 917 1.81 -6.71 -16.97
N TYR A 918 0.68 -6.59 -16.27
CA TYR A 918 0.53 -7.09 -14.89
C TYR A 918 0.19 -8.59 -14.82
N GLY A 919 -0.31 -9.19 -15.91
CA GLY A 919 -0.56 -10.64 -15.99
C GLY A 919 0.67 -11.41 -16.47
N VAL A 920 0.69 -12.73 -16.25
CA VAL A 920 1.69 -13.60 -16.87
C VAL A 920 1.26 -13.92 -18.30
N ALA A 921 2.16 -13.82 -19.27
CA ALA A 921 1.84 -14.16 -20.65
C ALA A 921 1.86 -15.69 -20.86
N PRO A 922 0.98 -16.25 -21.70
CA PRO A 922 1.09 -17.65 -22.10
C PRO A 922 2.41 -17.90 -22.88
N LEU A 923 2.69 -19.17 -23.16
CA LEU A 923 3.78 -19.55 -24.07
C LEU A 923 3.57 -18.88 -25.44
N SER A 924 4.60 -18.17 -25.88
CA SER A 924 4.64 -17.48 -27.17
C SER A 924 4.91 -18.44 -28.32
N GLU A 925 4.69 -18.02 -29.57
CA GLU A 925 5.11 -18.79 -30.75
C GLU A 925 6.60 -19.14 -30.75
N GLU A 926 7.45 -18.27 -30.19
CA GLU A 926 8.88 -18.53 -30.06
C GLU A 926 9.15 -19.61 -29.03
N ASP A 927 8.43 -19.61 -27.91
CA ASP A 927 8.51 -20.69 -26.91
C ASP A 927 8.08 -22.03 -27.52
N PHE A 928 6.98 -22.05 -28.28
CA PHE A 928 6.53 -23.26 -28.99
C PHE A 928 7.58 -23.77 -29.99
N LYS A 929 8.27 -22.88 -30.70
CA LYS A 929 9.36 -23.24 -31.62
C LYS A 929 10.58 -23.77 -30.86
N ALA A 930 10.93 -23.16 -29.72
CA ALA A 930 12.03 -23.59 -28.89
C ALA A 930 11.79 -24.99 -28.28
N LEU A 931 10.54 -25.30 -27.93
CA LEU A 931 10.12 -26.59 -27.40
C LEU A 931 9.82 -27.65 -28.49
N ALA A 932 9.96 -27.32 -29.77
CA ALA A 932 9.67 -28.26 -30.85
C ALA A 932 10.66 -29.44 -30.84
N GLY A 933 10.11 -30.67 -30.85
CA GLY A 933 10.89 -31.90 -30.76
C GLY A 933 11.42 -32.21 -29.36
N VAL A 934 10.93 -31.52 -28.33
CA VAL A 934 11.09 -31.93 -26.92
C VAL A 934 10.02 -32.97 -26.62
N ALA A 935 10.42 -34.20 -26.29
CA ALA A 935 9.50 -35.33 -26.16
C ALA A 935 8.40 -35.08 -25.12
N ALA A 936 8.76 -34.49 -23.97
CA ALA A 936 7.82 -34.14 -22.90
C ALA A 936 6.74 -33.16 -23.38
N PHE A 937 7.14 -32.14 -24.16
CA PHE A 937 6.23 -31.12 -24.67
C PHE A 937 5.32 -31.65 -25.78
N ASP A 938 5.87 -32.44 -26.71
CA ASP A 938 5.10 -33.07 -27.77
C ASP A 938 4.04 -34.03 -27.19
N ASN A 939 4.41 -34.81 -26.17
CA ASN A 939 3.48 -35.66 -25.42
C ASN A 939 2.42 -34.84 -24.69
N PHE A 940 2.82 -33.75 -24.00
CA PHE A 940 1.91 -32.85 -23.32
C PHE A 940 0.88 -32.24 -24.28
N ARG A 941 1.31 -31.73 -25.44
CA ARG A 941 0.42 -31.19 -26.49
C ARG A 941 -0.54 -32.24 -27.02
N LYS A 942 -0.08 -33.47 -27.23
CA LYS A 942 -0.92 -34.58 -27.68
C LYS A 942 -2.01 -34.92 -26.66
N ASN A 943 -1.67 -34.90 -25.38
CA ASN A 943 -2.56 -35.27 -24.29
C ASN A 943 -3.52 -34.13 -23.89
N ASN A 944 -3.17 -32.88 -24.17
CA ASN A 944 -3.97 -31.68 -23.87
C ASN A 944 -4.32 -30.92 -25.16
N ALA A 945 -4.70 -31.65 -26.21
CA ALA A 945 -4.99 -31.05 -27.52
C ALA A 945 -6.15 -30.04 -27.47
N ASP A 946 -7.04 -30.16 -26.48
CA ASP A 946 -8.11 -29.21 -26.16
C ASP A 946 -7.57 -27.82 -25.80
N LEU A 947 -6.47 -27.73 -25.06
CA LEU A 947 -5.84 -26.45 -24.69
C LEU A 947 -5.27 -25.69 -25.89
N PHE A 948 -4.90 -26.41 -26.95
CA PHE A 948 -4.24 -25.86 -28.15
C PHE A 948 -5.13 -25.81 -29.39
N SER A 949 -6.35 -26.34 -29.29
CA SER A 949 -7.29 -26.25 -30.38
C SER A 949 -7.76 -24.80 -30.47
N THR A 950 -7.54 -24.15 -31.62
CA THR A 950 -8.24 -22.93 -31.98
C THR A 950 -9.68 -23.30 -32.32
N ALA A 951 -10.44 -23.76 -31.33
CA ALA A 951 -11.88 -23.76 -31.46
C ALA A 951 -12.30 -22.29 -31.47
N THR A 952 -12.52 -21.76 -32.67
CA THR A 952 -13.53 -20.73 -32.89
C THR A 952 -14.86 -21.31 -32.42
N GLU A 953 -15.11 -21.17 -31.14
CA GLU A 953 -16.37 -21.21 -30.41
C GLU A 953 -15.97 -21.36 -28.94
N GLU A 954 -16.16 -20.30 -28.17
CA GLU A 954 -16.58 -20.50 -26.78
C GLU A 954 -17.61 -21.63 -26.78
N PRO A 955 -17.60 -22.57 -25.81
CA PRO A 955 -18.81 -23.34 -25.61
C PRO A 955 -19.90 -22.31 -25.37
N ALA A 956 -20.80 -22.15 -26.36
CA ALA A 956 -22.02 -21.41 -26.16
C ALA A 956 -22.56 -21.89 -24.80
N PRO A 957 -22.91 -20.97 -23.87
CA PRO A 957 -23.49 -21.37 -22.59
C PRO A 957 -24.51 -22.43 -22.93
N ALA A 958 -24.34 -23.64 -22.35
CA ALA A 958 -25.03 -24.85 -22.77
C ALA A 958 -26.42 -24.46 -23.22
N ALA A 959 -26.66 -24.49 -24.54
CA ALA A 959 -27.86 -23.91 -25.09
C ALA A 959 -28.99 -24.46 -24.23
N PRO A 960 -29.79 -23.63 -23.54
CA PRO A 960 -31.03 -24.14 -22.97
C PRO A 960 -31.67 -24.83 -24.15
N ALA A 961 -31.90 -26.14 -24.02
CA ALA A 961 -32.41 -26.98 -25.10
C ALA A 961 -33.41 -26.14 -25.87
N ALA A 962 -33.09 -25.83 -27.14
CA ALA A 962 -33.85 -24.84 -27.90
C ALA A 962 -35.33 -25.11 -27.62
N PRO A 963 -36.06 -24.18 -26.99
CA PRO A 963 -37.50 -24.36 -26.90
C PRO A 963 -37.91 -24.49 -28.35
N ALA A 964 -38.52 -25.62 -28.68
CA ALA A 964 -39.15 -25.79 -29.97
C ALA A 964 -39.90 -24.48 -30.23
N GLN A 965 -39.50 -23.76 -31.29
CA GLN A 965 -40.09 -22.49 -31.63
C GLN A 965 -41.51 -22.80 -32.09
N GLU A 966 -42.43 -22.92 -31.13
CA GLU A 966 -43.85 -22.98 -31.43
C GLU A 966 -44.20 -21.61 -31.99
N MET A 967 -44.64 -21.61 -33.24
CA MET A 967 -45.14 -20.43 -33.91
C MET A 967 -46.25 -19.78 -33.06
N GLY A 968 -45.90 -18.75 -32.29
CA GLY A 968 -46.87 -17.99 -31.49
C GLY A 968 -46.34 -17.20 -30.30
N GLU A 969 -45.10 -17.40 -29.84
CA GLU A 969 -44.53 -16.79 -28.63
C GLU A 969 -43.68 -15.54 -28.91
N VAL A 970 -43.85 -14.48 -28.11
CA VAL A 970 -43.08 -13.22 -28.22
C VAL A 970 -41.92 -13.26 -27.23
N VAL A 971 -40.68 -13.30 -27.73
CA VAL A 971 -39.48 -13.28 -26.89
C VAL A 971 -38.93 -11.86 -26.77
N ILE A 972 -38.69 -11.39 -25.56
CA ILE A 972 -38.19 -10.06 -25.24
C ILE A 972 -36.89 -10.19 -24.45
N GLN A 973 -35.85 -9.53 -24.92
CA GLN A 973 -34.60 -9.35 -24.18
C GLN A 973 -34.63 -7.99 -23.47
N LEU A 974 -34.33 -7.97 -22.17
CA LEU A 974 -34.23 -6.76 -21.36
C LEU A 974 -32.97 -6.89 -20.49
N ALA A 975 -32.17 -5.83 -20.36
CA ALA A 975 -30.96 -5.86 -19.57
C ALA A 975 -30.90 -4.70 -18.56
N ALA A 976 -30.24 -4.91 -17.43
CA ALA A 976 -29.83 -3.81 -16.56
C ALA A 976 -28.55 -3.16 -17.11
N LEU A 977 -28.52 -1.83 -17.19
CA LEU A 977 -27.34 -1.09 -17.63
C LEU A 977 -26.36 -0.92 -16.45
N PRO A 978 -25.11 -1.41 -16.55
CA PRO A 978 -24.15 -1.40 -15.44
C PRO A 978 -23.95 -0.01 -14.85
N GLY A 979 -24.12 0.12 -13.52
CA GLY A 979 -23.91 1.36 -12.78
C GLY A 979 -24.87 2.51 -13.10
N LYS A 980 -25.93 2.27 -13.89
CA LYS A 980 -26.87 3.32 -14.32
C LYS A 980 -28.23 3.26 -13.63
N MET A 981 -28.57 2.16 -12.96
CA MET A 981 -29.92 1.91 -12.40
C MET A 981 -31.02 2.17 -13.45
N LEU A 982 -30.82 1.66 -14.65
CA LEU A 982 -31.75 1.77 -15.78
C LEU A 982 -31.85 0.43 -16.50
N PHE A 983 -33.02 0.15 -17.06
CA PHE A 983 -33.14 -0.89 -18.08
C PHE A 983 -32.57 -0.37 -19.41
N ASP A 984 -32.06 -1.27 -20.26
CA ASP A 984 -31.59 -0.94 -21.62
C ASP A 984 -32.73 -0.50 -22.55
N LYS A 985 -33.98 -0.80 -22.16
CA LYS A 985 -35.21 -0.42 -22.88
C LYS A 985 -36.23 0.18 -21.92
N ASP A 986 -36.77 1.32 -22.29
CA ASP A 986 -37.85 2.01 -21.57
C ASP A 986 -39.25 1.58 -22.04
N THR A 987 -39.35 0.94 -23.22
CA THR A 987 -40.62 0.57 -23.85
C THR A 987 -40.50 -0.80 -24.51
N LEU A 988 -41.45 -1.68 -24.21
CA LEU A 988 -41.63 -3.00 -24.80
C LEU A 988 -43.01 -3.06 -25.46
N VAL A 989 -43.19 -3.78 -26.56
CA VAL A 989 -44.49 -3.89 -27.26
C VAL A 989 -44.87 -5.35 -27.40
N VAL A 990 -46.07 -5.72 -26.92
CA VAL A 990 -46.57 -7.11 -26.96
C VAL A 990 -48.04 -7.16 -27.41
N PRO A 991 -48.47 -8.21 -28.13
CA PRO A 991 -49.87 -8.38 -28.50
C PRO A 991 -50.69 -8.86 -27.30
N ALA A 992 -51.91 -8.35 -27.16
CA ALA A 992 -52.84 -8.70 -26.10
C ALA A 992 -53.13 -10.21 -26.09
N GLY A 993 -53.05 -10.84 -24.92
CA GLY A 993 -53.38 -12.26 -24.72
C GLY A 993 -52.38 -13.26 -25.31
N LYS A 994 -51.21 -12.83 -25.78
CA LYS A 994 -50.14 -13.73 -26.27
C LYS A 994 -49.19 -14.13 -25.15
N THR A 995 -48.61 -15.32 -25.26
CA THR A 995 -47.51 -15.76 -24.41
C THR A 995 -46.25 -14.95 -24.72
N VAL A 996 -45.64 -14.41 -23.68
CA VAL A 996 -44.43 -13.59 -23.72
C VAL A 996 -43.37 -14.27 -22.87
N SER A 997 -42.17 -14.39 -23.43
CA SER A 997 -40.97 -14.82 -22.73
C SER A 997 -40.02 -13.64 -22.56
N LEU A 998 -39.92 -13.08 -21.36
CA LEU A 998 -39.02 -11.98 -21.03
C LEU A 998 -37.74 -12.53 -20.40
N VAL A 999 -36.63 -12.40 -21.10
CA VAL A 999 -35.29 -12.74 -20.64
C VAL A 999 -34.66 -11.47 -20.07
N PHE A 1000 -34.44 -11.47 -18.75
CA PHE A 1000 -33.79 -10.39 -18.03
C PHE A 1000 -32.31 -10.72 -17.77
N ASP A 1001 -31.42 -9.93 -18.33
CA ASP A 1001 -29.97 -10.05 -18.23
C ASP A 1001 -29.42 -8.97 -17.28
N ASN A 1002 -29.04 -9.38 -16.05
CA ASN A 1002 -28.51 -8.44 -15.08
C ASN A 1002 -26.99 -8.27 -15.27
N ARG A 1003 -26.61 -7.30 -16.11
CA ARG A 1003 -25.20 -6.93 -16.33
C ARG A 1003 -24.64 -6.01 -15.24
N ASP A 1004 -25.49 -5.54 -14.34
CA ASP A 1004 -25.09 -4.66 -13.25
C ASP A 1004 -24.46 -5.48 -12.10
N GLN A 1005 -23.60 -4.84 -11.31
CA GLN A 1005 -23.00 -5.50 -10.13
C GLN A 1005 -24.00 -5.62 -8.99
N MET A 1006 -25.01 -4.76 -8.96
CA MET A 1006 -26.08 -4.82 -7.98
C MET A 1006 -27.21 -5.75 -8.47
N PRO A 1007 -27.88 -6.47 -7.55
CA PRO A 1007 -28.98 -7.33 -7.93
C PRO A 1007 -30.21 -6.50 -8.35
N HIS A 1008 -30.90 -6.95 -9.40
CA HIS A 1008 -32.10 -6.29 -9.93
C HIS A 1008 -33.21 -7.29 -10.19
N ASN A 1009 -34.45 -6.82 -10.23
CA ASN A 1009 -35.59 -7.61 -10.68
C ASN A 1009 -36.45 -6.81 -11.67
N VAL A 1010 -37.42 -7.49 -12.27
CA VAL A 1010 -38.44 -6.88 -13.13
C VAL A 1010 -39.80 -7.24 -12.56
N VAL A 1011 -40.55 -6.23 -12.12
CA VAL A 1011 -41.91 -6.38 -11.59
C VAL A 1011 -42.88 -5.65 -12.50
N ILE A 1012 -43.75 -6.39 -13.20
CA ILE A 1012 -44.78 -5.89 -14.09
C ILE A 1012 -46.06 -5.65 -13.27
N VAL A 1013 -46.61 -4.44 -13.36
CA VAL A 1013 -47.73 -4.00 -12.51
C VAL A 1013 -48.92 -3.49 -13.31
N LYS A 1014 -50.08 -3.36 -12.67
CA LYS A 1014 -51.28 -2.77 -13.28
C LYS A 1014 -51.05 -1.29 -13.66
N PRO A 1015 -51.72 -0.77 -14.72
CA PRO A 1015 -51.60 0.64 -15.10
C PRO A 1015 -51.91 1.57 -13.91
N GLY A 1016 -51.04 2.56 -13.68
CA GLY A 1016 -51.18 3.54 -12.60
C GLY A 1016 -50.83 3.06 -11.19
N SER A 1017 -50.26 1.86 -11.02
CA SER A 1017 -49.99 1.29 -9.68
C SER A 1017 -48.50 1.22 -9.27
N TRP A 1018 -47.58 1.62 -10.14
CA TRP A 1018 -46.14 1.45 -9.93
C TRP A 1018 -45.59 2.19 -8.70
N GLU A 1019 -46.10 3.38 -8.37
CA GLU A 1019 -45.69 4.11 -7.16
C GLU A 1019 -46.11 3.37 -5.89
N LYS A 1020 -47.34 2.83 -5.87
CA LYS A 1020 -47.86 2.04 -4.73
C LYS A 1020 -47.02 0.77 -4.52
N VAL A 1021 -46.71 0.04 -5.61
CA VAL A 1021 -45.89 -1.18 -5.54
C VAL A 1021 -44.45 -0.84 -5.15
N GLY A 1022 -43.87 0.21 -5.72
CA GLY A 1022 -42.52 0.66 -5.37
C GLY A 1022 -42.38 1.09 -3.91
N MET A 1023 -43.32 1.87 -3.38
CA MET A 1023 -43.34 2.24 -1.96
C MET A 1023 -43.49 1.02 -1.04
N ALA A 1024 -44.30 0.04 -1.41
CA ALA A 1024 -44.44 -1.20 -0.65
C ALA A 1024 -43.13 -2.00 -0.66
N ALA A 1025 -42.39 -2.00 -1.78
CA ALA A 1025 -41.10 -2.66 -1.88
C ALA A 1025 -40.01 -1.96 -1.06
N ASP A 1026 -40.01 -0.62 -1.02
CA ASP A 1026 -39.12 0.14 -0.12
C ASP A 1026 -39.36 -0.23 1.35
N ASN A 1027 -40.63 -0.39 1.76
CA ASN A 1027 -40.97 -0.78 3.13
C ASN A 1027 -40.53 -2.22 3.48
N MET A 1028 -40.28 -3.08 2.47
CA MET A 1028 -39.72 -4.42 2.70
C MET A 1028 -38.22 -4.37 3.04
N ALA A 1029 -37.53 -3.24 2.81
CA ALA A 1029 -36.11 -3.07 3.15
C ALA A 1029 -35.84 -3.13 4.67
N SER A 1030 -36.83 -2.73 5.48
CA SER A 1030 -36.75 -2.78 6.94
C SER A 1030 -37.22 -4.11 7.56
N GLY A 1031 -37.72 -5.04 6.75
CA GLY A 1031 -38.19 -6.35 7.21
C GLY A 1031 -37.11 -7.43 7.13
N GLU A 1032 -37.16 -8.43 8.02
CA GLU A 1032 -36.19 -9.53 8.06
C GLU A 1032 -36.25 -10.44 6.81
N ASP A 1033 -37.35 -10.41 6.04
CA ASP A 1033 -37.62 -11.32 4.92
C ASP A 1033 -37.56 -10.65 3.53
N GLY A 1034 -37.10 -9.40 3.43
CA GLY A 1034 -37.08 -8.64 2.17
C GLY A 1034 -36.31 -9.32 1.04
N TYR A 1035 -35.13 -9.87 1.35
CA TYR A 1035 -34.30 -10.63 0.40
C TYR A 1035 -34.90 -11.99 0.03
N GLU A 1036 -35.49 -12.70 0.99
CA GLU A 1036 -36.18 -13.98 0.75
C GLU A 1036 -37.36 -13.80 -0.20
N LYS A 1037 -38.06 -12.67 -0.09
CA LYS A 1037 -39.18 -12.28 -0.96
C LYS A 1037 -38.75 -11.52 -2.21
N HIS A 1038 -37.44 -11.41 -2.47
CA HIS A 1038 -36.90 -10.73 -3.64
C HIS A 1038 -37.37 -9.27 -3.80
N PHE A 1039 -37.75 -8.63 -2.69
CA PHE A 1039 -38.40 -7.32 -2.65
C PHE A 1039 -39.61 -7.19 -3.57
N VAL A 1040 -40.35 -8.27 -3.81
CA VAL A 1040 -41.62 -8.26 -4.54
C VAL A 1040 -42.77 -8.22 -3.53
N PRO A 1041 -43.50 -7.10 -3.41
CA PRO A 1041 -44.62 -7.01 -2.46
C PRO A 1041 -45.77 -7.94 -2.85
N ASP A 1042 -46.41 -8.56 -1.85
CA ASP A 1042 -47.63 -9.33 -2.04
C ASP A 1042 -48.84 -8.38 -2.21
N LEU A 1043 -48.95 -7.80 -3.40
CA LEU A 1043 -49.99 -6.85 -3.77
C LEU A 1043 -50.74 -7.35 -5.01
N PRO A 1044 -52.09 -7.23 -5.06
CA PRO A 1044 -52.88 -7.64 -6.22
C PRO A 1044 -52.60 -6.79 -7.47
N GLU A 1045 -51.84 -5.71 -7.35
CA GLU A 1045 -51.35 -4.88 -8.45
C GLU A 1045 -50.09 -5.43 -9.15
N VAL A 1046 -49.35 -6.34 -8.51
CA VAL A 1046 -48.25 -7.08 -9.15
C VAL A 1046 -48.85 -8.16 -10.04
N LEU A 1047 -48.55 -8.09 -11.34
CA LEU A 1047 -49.06 -9.03 -12.34
C LEU A 1047 -48.07 -10.19 -12.52
N PHE A 1048 -46.80 -9.86 -12.71
CA PHE A 1048 -45.72 -10.82 -12.96
C PHE A 1048 -44.42 -10.26 -12.38
N SER A 1049 -43.49 -11.14 -11.99
CA SER A 1049 -42.18 -10.71 -11.49
C SER A 1049 -41.11 -11.75 -11.76
N THR A 1050 -39.87 -11.29 -11.91
CA THR A 1050 -38.68 -12.12 -11.72
C THR A 1050 -38.33 -12.19 -10.23
N PRO A 1051 -37.58 -13.21 -9.77
CA PRO A 1051 -36.85 -13.09 -8.52
C PRO A 1051 -35.79 -11.98 -8.63
N LEU A 1052 -35.10 -11.72 -7.53
CA LEU A 1052 -33.96 -10.83 -7.49
C LEU A 1052 -32.78 -11.53 -8.18
N VAL A 1053 -32.37 -11.02 -9.34
CA VAL A 1053 -31.35 -11.62 -10.22
C VAL A 1053 -29.98 -11.03 -9.86
N GLY A 1054 -29.02 -11.87 -9.52
CA GLY A 1054 -27.67 -11.45 -9.11
C GLY A 1054 -26.82 -10.92 -10.27
N ALA A 1055 -25.63 -10.42 -9.95
CA ALA A 1055 -24.70 -9.89 -10.94
C ALA A 1055 -24.32 -10.94 -11.99
N SER A 1056 -24.31 -10.54 -13.27
CA SER A 1056 -24.02 -11.41 -14.43
C SER A 1056 -24.93 -12.65 -14.55
N GLN A 1057 -26.09 -12.63 -13.89
CA GLN A 1057 -27.08 -13.70 -14.01
C GLN A 1057 -28.20 -13.31 -14.98
N VAL A 1058 -28.77 -14.32 -15.61
CA VAL A 1058 -29.90 -14.17 -16.53
C VAL A 1058 -31.10 -14.95 -15.98
N PHE A 1059 -32.29 -14.37 -16.07
CA PHE A 1059 -33.54 -15.02 -15.66
C PHE A 1059 -34.61 -14.89 -16.75
N GLN A 1060 -35.34 -15.96 -17.03
CA GLN A 1060 -36.43 -15.98 -18.02
C GLN A 1060 -37.79 -16.05 -17.32
N LEU A 1061 -38.62 -15.02 -17.53
CA LEU A 1061 -40.00 -14.92 -17.06
C LEU A 1061 -40.97 -15.19 -18.21
N ASN A 1062 -41.76 -16.27 -18.11
CA ASN A 1062 -42.82 -16.57 -19.07
C ASN A 1062 -44.18 -16.15 -18.50
N PHE A 1063 -44.92 -15.33 -19.24
CA PHE A 1063 -46.25 -14.85 -18.83
C PHE A 1063 -47.18 -14.62 -20.02
N THR A 1064 -48.49 -14.63 -19.79
CA THR A 1064 -49.46 -14.23 -20.82
C THR A 1064 -49.70 -12.73 -20.72
N ALA A 1065 -49.43 -11.98 -21.78
CA ALA A 1065 -49.71 -10.56 -21.84
C ALA A 1065 -51.19 -10.28 -21.52
N PRO A 1066 -51.50 -9.21 -20.75
CA PRO A 1066 -52.87 -8.83 -20.44
C PRO A 1066 -53.77 -8.80 -21.69
N ALA A 1067 -55.00 -9.30 -21.59
CA ALA A 1067 -55.95 -9.28 -22.71
C ALA A 1067 -56.46 -7.86 -23.03
N GLN A 1068 -56.32 -6.93 -22.09
CA GLN A 1068 -56.71 -5.53 -22.24
C GLN A 1068 -55.51 -4.74 -22.81
N PRO A 1069 -55.66 -4.10 -23.98
CA PRO A 1069 -54.65 -3.17 -24.49
C PRO A 1069 -54.44 -1.99 -23.53
N GLY A 1070 -53.19 -1.57 -23.36
CA GLY A 1070 -52.83 -0.49 -22.45
C GLY A 1070 -51.34 -0.48 -22.11
N ASP A 1071 -50.95 0.51 -21.31
CA ASP A 1071 -49.56 0.71 -20.86
C ASP A 1071 -49.39 0.11 -19.47
N TYR A 1072 -48.66 -1.00 -19.38
CA TYR A 1072 -48.38 -1.73 -18.15
C TYR A 1072 -46.95 -1.42 -17.69
N PRO A 1073 -46.76 -0.70 -16.58
CA PRO A 1073 -45.42 -0.39 -16.10
C PRO A 1073 -44.67 -1.65 -15.67
N PHE A 1074 -43.36 -1.65 -15.87
CA PHE A 1074 -42.44 -2.57 -15.20
C PHE A 1074 -41.37 -1.77 -14.46
N ILE A 1075 -41.01 -2.21 -13.26
CA ILE A 1075 -40.07 -1.53 -12.37
C ILE A 1075 -39.05 -2.53 -11.82
N CYS A 1076 -37.87 -2.04 -11.42
CA CYS A 1076 -37.05 -2.75 -10.45
C CYS A 1076 -37.56 -2.40 -9.04
N SER A 1077 -38.05 -3.40 -8.30
CA SER A 1077 -38.57 -3.23 -6.95
C SER A 1077 -37.51 -3.43 -5.86
N PHE A 1078 -36.24 -3.62 -6.22
CA PHE A 1078 -35.17 -3.51 -5.24
C PHE A 1078 -35.25 -2.12 -4.57
N PRO A 1079 -35.13 -2.03 -3.22
CA PRO A 1079 -35.44 -0.80 -2.50
C PRO A 1079 -34.70 0.42 -3.06
N GLY A 1080 -35.43 1.49 -3.32
CA GLY A 1080 -34.91 2.71 -3.94
C GLY A 1080 -35.00 2.75 -5.47
N HIS A 1081 -34.91 1.61 -6.16
CA HIS A 1081 -34.65 1.56 -7.61
C HIS A 1081 -35.83 2.00 -8.48
N TRP A 1082 -37.06 1.66 -8.10
CA TRP A 1082 -38.28 1.88 -8.89
C TRP A 1082 -38.53 3.35 -9.29
N ARG A 1083 -37.92 4.30 -8.58
CA ARG A 1083 -37.99 5.74 -8.89
C ARG A 1083 -37.34 6.05 -10.24
N MET A 1084 -36.23 5.38 -10.55
CA MET A 1084 -35.37 5.60 -11.72
C MET A 1084 -35.45 4.43 -12.72
N MET A 1085 -35.42 3.18 -12.24
CA MET A 1085 -35.34 1.97 -13.04
C MET A 1085 -36.74 1.43 -13.36
N LYS A 1086 -37.33 1.96 -14.43
CA LYS A 1086 -38.69 1.63 -14.87
C LYS A 1086 -38.87 1.76 -16.38
N GLY A 1087 -39.87 1.08 -16.91
CA GLY A 1087 -40.32 1.17 -18.29
C GLY A 1087 -41.79 0.80 -18.46
N ILE A 1088 -42.25 0.69 -19.70
CA ILE A 1088 -43.64 0.39 -20.06
C ILE A 1088 -43.72 -0.78 -21.03
N ILE A 1089 -44.55 -1.78 -20.74
CA ILE A 1089 -45.03 -2.76 -21.70
C ILE A 1089 -46.32 -2.23 -22.32
N LYS A 1090 -46.27 -1.90 -23.62
CA LYS A 1090 -47.42 -1.53 -24.43
C LYS A 1090 -48.10 -2.78 -24.97
N VAL A 1091 -49.26 -3.09 -24.40
CA VAL A 1091 -50.11 -4.18 -24.87
C VAL A 1091 -50.98 -3.65 -26.01
N VAL A 1092 -50.82 -4.18 -27.21
CA VAL A 1092 -51.51 -3.75 -28.43
C VAL A 1092 -52.45 -4.85 -28.95
N LYS A 1093 -53.47 -4.47 -29.74
CA LYS A 1093 -54.41 -5.41 -30.34
C LYS A 1093 -53.81 -6.21 -31.48
#